data_AF-A0A815NJS8-F1
#
_entry.id   AF-A0A815NJS8-F1
#
_cell.length_a   1.000
_cell.length_b   1.000
_cell.length_c   1.000
_cell.angle_alpha   90.00
_cell.angle_beta   90.00
_cell.angle_gamma   90.00
#
_symmetry.space_group_name_H-M   'P 1'
#
loop_
_entity.id
_entity.type
_entity.pdbx_description
1 polymer ?
#
loop_
_entity_poly.entity_id
_entity_poly.type
_entity_poly.pdbx_seq_one_letter_code
_entity_poly.pdbx_strand_id
1 'polypeptide(L)'
;MLFDQKPTIDTGGAPLSLPTNYESKVIAPRNPTLNRGSKIEPKFTPSTFLKEMSLDTQQKLLSTREMYLPKIIALSDMSETSLQTISKVDIDEPLFQPYPSDITFQKYEPFKTYEVPLLLRNNDKVARVVKVSQADTPYFTIIAPPNAFQKVAPGVALVFRIQFKPEEQRDYAHEILVATEREKFLIPIRAIGARAILDFPDSITFPSTPVKSTNTSKVLFVRNIGNREARFVLQINKPFHVSPENGLLPVGESMQVTIDFNPTVNGEMKDELIIIYDTGEKVYVNVYGVAQDINVRLEKRSIHFENTYLEMINQRTVTISNRSDQLVHFQWKLYPTEREEEQQKLRQLHALSEEEVNALQRLNINTNESPSAGPFDFGVLIQRTFINHRRQLTNESYLFANSNFRIDPLEGDIWPGGNLDIQILFKPNEARKYEQTAWLDVVGREQRLPLTLTGEGEGAKLEASFQTLDIGCVYVGSTHLYEVVLANKGFIEAHYHIRNTNSIFGSCFQFDPSSGIISIDNYQAIQITFHSEQLGQFNEIFNVEIDGNPHPLPITVSGQVIGPTFYFDQAQLKFGLISYGFQTTLTCHLYNTSLVPMPFKLHIDQDKNKKSNLVSFDDDDDNNNIDDDDDINNHNNNNEFQIRPSRGIIPPQSDTKIYVDFIPKSIQKYDTFLHVDIDALDILFKPKSTQGPQRYEAALRLVVVDNQYADTIVQLIGESYTDDITLDNIHGLVMGDETLAIESGQQTIVEEDAPVSVSNTINFGEVHLNETRQILFSITNHH
;
A
#
# COMPACT_ATOMS: atom_id res chain seq x y z
N MET A 1 -90.73 67.22 28.27
CA MET A 1 -90.19 67.66 26.96
C MET A 1 -90.46 66.49 26.01
N LEU A 2 -91.48 66.47 25.13
CA LEU A 2 -92.09 67.56 24.34
C LEU A 2 -90.98 68.33 23.62
N PHE A 3 -90.75 68.20 22.30
CA PHE A 3 -91.66 68.13 21.14
C PHE A 3 -91.37 66.89 20.24
N ASP A 4 -92.24 66.30 19.40
CA ASP A 4 -93.27 66.79 18.42
C ASP A 4 -92.62 67.39 17.14
N GLN A 5 -92.96 67.04 15.89
CA GLN A 5 -94.24 66.59 15.28
C GLN A 5 -94.13 65.47 14.20
N LYS A 6 -95.30 64.99 13.72
CA LYS A 6 -95.59 63.92 12.71
C LYS A 6 -95.90 64.54 11.31
N PRO A 7 -96.46 63.84 10.27
CA PRO A 7 -96.72 62.41 9.95
C PRO A 7 -95.95 61.97 8.65
N THR A 8 -96.26 60.97 7.80
CA THR A 8 -97.35 60.01 7.45
C THR A 8 -96.75 58.60 7.13
N ILE A 9 -97.44 57.44 7.23
CA ILE A 9 -98.52 56.82 6.40
C ILE A 9 -98.14 56.81 4.89
N ASP A 10 -97.93 55.68 4.19
CA ASP A 10 -97.87 54.22 4.53
C ASP A 10 -96.99 53.51 3.44
N THR A 11 -96.91 52.20 3.14
CA THR A 11 -97.68 50.98 3.49
C THR A 11 -96.82 49.71 3.29
N GLY A 12 -97.18 48.58 3.93
CA GLY A 12 -96.85 47.22 3.46
C GLY A 12 -95.68 46.49 4.14
N GLY A 13 -95.83 45.17 4.35
CA GLY A 13 -94.82 44.32 5.00
C GLY A 13 -93.88 43.60 4.03
N ALA A 14 -92.63 43.42 4.43
CA ALA A 14 -91.58 42.67 3.72
C ALA A 14 -90.75 41.81 4.70
N PRO A 15 -90.05 40.74 4.24
CA PRO A 15 -89.61 39.65 5.12
C PRO A 15 -88.23 39.83 5.77
N LEU A 16 -87.90 38.88 6.66
CA LEU A 16 -86.64 38.73 7.39
C LEU A 16 -85.38 38.91 6.50
N SER A 17 -84.47 39.76 6.96
CA SER A 17 -83.14 39.94 6.36
C SER A 17 -82.19 38.80 6.71
N LEU A 18 -81.60 38.16 5.70
CA LEU A 18 -80.46 37.26 5.87
C LEU A 18 -79.15 38.07 5.93
N PRO A 19 -78.14 37.64 6.72
CA PRO A 19 -76.86 38.36 6.81
C PRO A 19 -76.04 38.27 5.51
N THR A 20 -75.59 39.41 4.99
CA THR A 20 -74.65 39.48 3.87
C THR A 20 -73.21 39.26 4.37
N ASN A 21 -72.66 38.07 4.15
CA ASN A 21 -71.24 37.74 4.35
C ASN A 21 -70.76 36.74 3.26
N TYR A 22 -70.97 37.08 1.99
CA TYR A 22 -70.56 36.27 0.83
C TYR A 22 -69.64 37.07 -0.11
N GLU A 23 -68.33 36.84 -0.05
CA GLU A 23 -67.36 37.34 -1.02
C GLU A 23 -67.11 36.32 -2.13
N SER A 24 -67.95 36.32 -3.17
CA SER A 24 -67.68 35.51 -4.38
C SER A 24 -68.29 36.08 -5.66
N LYS A 25 -67.41 36.48 -6.58
CA LYS A 25 -67.68 36.63 -8.02
C LYS A 25 -66.52 36.04 -8.83
N VAL A 26 -66.17 34.80 -8.53
CA VAL A 26 -65.06 34.08 -9.15
C VAL A 26 -65.40 33.71 -10.61
N ILE A 27 -64.51 34.06 -11.54
CA ILE A 27 -64.62 33.75 -12.98
C ILE A 27 -63.32 33.05 -13.40
N ALA A 28 -63.42 31.91 -14.10
CA ALA A 28 -62.25 31.18 -14.58
C ALA A 28 -61.48 31.96 -15.67
N PRO A 29 -60.13 31.85 -15.73
CA PRO A 29 -59.33 32.47 -16.77
C PRO A 29 -59.68 31.92 -18.17
N ARG A 30 -59.46 32.74 -19.21
CA ARG A 30 -59.72 32.35 -20.61
C ARG A 30 -58.60 31.44 -21.12
N ASN A 31 -58.97 30.24 -21.55
CA ASN A 31 -58.13 29.26 -22.27
C ASN A 31 -56.82 28.84 -21.56
N PRO A 32 -56.91 28.15 -20.41
CA PRO A 32 -55.78 27.40 -19.86
C PRO A 32 -55.29 26.26 -20.80
N THR A 33 -54.02 25.89 -20.69
CA THR A 33 -53.35 24.87 -21.53
C THR A 33 -53.34 23.49 -20.86
N LEU A 34 -53.73 22.44 -21.60
CA LEU A 34 -53.75 21.07 -21.11
C LEU A 34 -52.42 20.34 -21.38
N ASN A 35 -51.68 20.10 -20.31
CA ASN A 35 -50.43 19.33 -20.30
C ASN A 35 -50.72 17.85 -20.04
N ARG A 36 -50.10 16.98 -20.87
CA ARG A 36 -50.33 15.52 -20.86
C ARG A 36 -49.29 14.73 -20.05
N GLY A 37 -48.19 15.36 -19.66
CA GLY A 37 -47.17 14.76 -18.79
C GLY A 37 -47.52 14.86 -17.31
N SER A 38 -46.67 14.28 -16.46
CA SER A 38 -46.74 14.47 -15.01
C SER A 38 -46.40 15.92 -14.63
N LYS A 39 -47.03 16.40 -13.55
CA LYS A 39 -46.72 17.69 -12.93
C LYS A 39 -45.36 17.60 -12.23
N ILE A 40 -44.32 18.16 -12.82
CA ILE A 40 -43.01 18.30 -12.19
C ILE A 40 -43.14 19.33 -11.06
N GLU A 41 -42.64 19.01 -9.86
CA GLU A 41 -42.63 19.97 -8.76
C GLU A 41 -41.57 21.06 -9.03
N PRO A 42 -41.94 22.35 -9.07
CA PRO A 42 -41.00 23.42 -9.39
C PRO A 42 -40.02 23.66 -8.23
N LYS A 43 -38.73 23.84 -8.54
CA LYS A 43 -37.80 24.43 -7.57
C LYS A 43 -38.21 25.89 -7.33
N PHE A 44 -38.45 26.26 -6.08
CA PHE A 44 -38.69 27.64 -5.69
C PHE A 44 -37.41 28.28 -5.14
N THR A 45 -37.12 29.51 -5.57
CA THR A 45 -36.22 30.43 -4.87
C THR A 45 -36.96 31.12 -3.72
N PRO A 46 -36.30 31.76 -2.74
CA PRO A 46 -36.98 32.50 -1.67
C PRO A 46 -38.01 33.52 -2.17
N SER A 47 -37.69 34.32 -3.19
CA SER A 47 -38.64 35.33 -3.70
C SER A 47 -39.83 34.71 -4.43
N THR A 48 -39.62 33.60 -5.15
CA THR A 48 -40.70 32.88 -5.83
C THR A 48 -41.55 32.06 -4.86
N PHE A 49 -40.96 31.51 -3.79
CA PHE A 49 -41.68 30.87 -2.69
C PHE A 49 -42.52 31.89 -1.90
N LEU A 50 -41.92 33.02 -1.50
CA LEU A 50 -42.62 34.12 -0.84
C LEU A 50 -43.78 34.62 -1.70
N LYS A 51 -43.58 34.77 -3.02
CA LYS A 51 -44.63 35.15 -3.96
C LYS A 51 -45.73 34.08 -4.05
N GLU A 52 -45.38 32.80 -4.19
CA GLU A 52 -46.35 31.69 -4.23
C GLU A 52 -47.18 31.62 -2.95
N MET A 53 -46.55 31.82 -1.79
CA MET A 53 -47.20 31.89 -0.47
C MET A 53 -47.91 33.23 -0.20
N SER A 54 -47.72 34.25 -1.04
CA SER A 54 -48.40 35.54 -0.95
C SER A 54 -49.80 35.56 -1.61
N LEU A 55 -50.11 34.59 -2.46
CA LEU A 55 -51.38 34.52 -3.18
C LEU A 55 -52.54 34.11 -2.25
N ASP A 56 -53.72 34.70 -2.47
CA ASP A 56 -54.97 34.16 -1.91
C ASP A 56 -55.60 33.12 -2.86
N THR A 57 -56.60 32.40 -2.36
CA THR A 57 -57.32 31.35 -3.11
C THR A 57 -57.87 31.82 -4.48
N GLN A 58 -58.34 33.08 -4.60
CA GLN A 58 -58.89 33.61 -5.85
C GLN A 58 -57.77 34.00 -6.82
N GLN A 59 -56.74 34.70 -6.33
CA GLN A 59 -55.55 35.04 -7.12
C GLN A 59 -54.84 33.77 -7.62
N LYS A 60 -54.75 32.74 -6.78
CA LYS A 60 -54.15 31.45 -7.13
C LYS A 60 -54.92 30.79 -8.28
N LEU A 61 -56.25 30.70 -8.18
CA LEU A 61 -57.11 30.16 -9.25
C LEU A 61 -57.08 30.97 -10.55
N LEU A 62 -56.90 32.30 -10.48
CA LEU A 62 -56.71 33.17 -11.65
C LEU A 62 -55.31 33.03 -12.27
N SER A 63 -54.31 32.62 -11.47
CA SER A 63 -52.94 32.34 -11.94
C SER A 63 -52.78 30.97 -12.62
N THR A 64 -53.73 30.06 -12.41
CA THR A 64 -53.74 28.70 -12.99
C THR A 64 -53.88 28.75 -14.52
N ARG A 65 -52.75 28.78 -15.21
CA ARG A 65 -52.66 28.74 -16.68
C ARG A 65 -52.56 27.32 -17.24
N GLU A 66 -52.06 26.39 -16.46
CA GLU A 66 -51.87 24.99 -16.86
C GLU A 66 -52.89 24.07 -16.21
N MET A 67 -53.20 22.98 -16.90
CA MET A 67 -54.05 21.89 -16.47
C MET A 67 -53.32 20.58 -16.73
N TYR A 68 -53.55 19.58 -15.89
CA TYR A 68 -53.07 18.22 -16.10
C TYR A 68 -54.25 17.25 -16.26
N LEU A 69 -53.99 16.11 -16.91
CA LEU A 69 -54.92 14.99 -16.92
C LEU A 69 -55.06 14.43 -15.49
N PRO A 70 -56.28 14.27 -14.95
CA PRO A 70 -56.47 13.67 -13.63
C PRO A 70 -56.16 12.16 -13.67
N LYS A 71 -55.72 11.60 -12.54
CA LYS A 71 -55.39 10.18 -12.45
C LYS A 71 -56.67 9.34 -12.44
N ILE A 72 -56.88 8.56 -13.50
CA ILE A 72 -57.90 7.50 -13.54
C ILE A 72 -57.51 6.41 -12.53
N ILE A 73 -58.47 5.99 -11.71
CA ILE A 73 -58.29 4.98 -10.65
C ILE A 73 -59.09 3.70 -10.91
N ALA A 74 -60.14 3.75 -11.73
CA ALA A 74 -60.91 2.60 -12.16
C ALA A 74 -61.66 2.91 -13.47
N LEU A 75 -61.87 1.88 -14.28
CA LEU A 75 -62.81 1.91 -15.40
C LEU A 75 -64.18 1.37 -14.96
N SER A 76 -65.21 1.55 -15.79
CA SER A 76 -66.58 1.10 -15.56
C SER A 76 -67.25 0.81 -16.90
N ASP A 77 -68.17 -0.16 -16.95
CA ASP A 77 -68.77 -0.58 -18.22
C ASP A 77 -69.88 0.41 -18.64
N MET A 78 -69.65 1.06 -19.79
CA MET A 78 -70.59 2.02 -20.37
C MET A 78 -71.93 1.38 -20.78
N SER A 79 -71.95 0.07 -21.04
CA SER A 79 -73.15 -0.65 -21.47
C SER A 79 -74.18 -0.83 -20.35
N GLU A 80 -73.75 -0.83 -19.08
CA GLU A 80 -74.64 -0.86 -17.92
C GLU A 80 -75.45 0.42 -17.75
N THR A 81 -74.94 1.56 -18.25
CA THR A 81 -75.47 2.90 -17.95
C THR A 81 -75.85 3.74 -19.16
N SER A 82 -75.46 3.36 -20.38
CA SER A 82 -75.60 4.21 -21.57
C SER A 82 -75.79 3.43 -22.87
N LEU A 83 -76.87 3.75 -23.60
CA LEU A 83 -77.16 3.19 -24.94
C LEU A 83 -76.17 3.64 -26.04
N GLN A 84 -75.14 4.43 -25.70
CA GLN A 84 -74.12 4.95 -26.62
C GLN A 84 -72.72 4.63 -26.07
N THR A 85 -72.34 3.36 -26.14
CA THR A 85 -71.11 2.78 -25.57
C THR A 85 -69.83 3.21 -26.30
N ILE A 86 -69.94 3.64 -27.56
CA ILE A 86 -68.78 4.11 -28.34
C ILE A 86 -68.46 5.56 -27.94
N SER A 87 -67.19 5.82 -27.61
CA SER A 87 -66.62 7.16 -27.43
C SER A 87 -65.52 7.40 -28.47
N LYS A 88 -65.16 8.68 -28.71
CA LYS A 88 -63.99 9.06 -29.51
C LYS A 88 -62.85 9.67 -28.68
N VAL A 89 -63.01 9.71 -27.35
CA VAL A 89 -61.94 9.99 -26.39
C VAL A 89 -61.18 8.68 -26.14
N ASP A 90 -59.85 8.72 -26.04
CA ASP A 90 -59.05 7.53 -25.75
C ASP A 90 -59.36 6.96 -24.36
N ILE A 91 -58.97 5.72 -24.07
CA ILE A 91 -59.26 5.08 -22.78
C ILE A 91 -58.42 5.65 -21.62
N ASP A 92 -57.23 6.17 -21.94
CA ASP A 92 -56.30 6.81 -21.00
C ASP A 92 -56.58 8.31 -20.76
N GLU A 93 -57.49 8.93 -21.53
CA GLU A 93 -57.97 10.31 -21.34
C GLU A 93 -59.40 10.30 -20.77
N PRO A 94 -59.76 11.06 -19.71
CA PRO A 94 -61.10 11.03 -19.15
C PRO A 94 -62.14 11.69 -20.06
N LEU A 95 -63.40 11.23 -20.01
CA LEU A 95 -64.51 11.84 -20.76
C LEU A 95 -64.80 13.28 -20.33
N PHE A 96 -64.50 13.62 -19.07
CA PHE A 96 -64.64 14.96 -18.52
C PHE A 96 -63.28 15.53 -18.09
N GLN A 97 -62.92 16.70 -18.63
CA GLN A 97 -61.77 17.45 -18.15
C GLN A 97 -62.17 18.33 -16.96
N PRO A 98 -61.55 18.16 -15.77
CA PRO A 98 -61.68 19.11 -14.67
C PRO A 98 -60.87 20.39 -14.91
N TYR A 99 -61.43 21.53 -14.53
CA TYR A 99 -60.72 22.79 -14.29
C TYR A 99 -61.13 23.37 -12.90
N PRO A 100 -60.17 23.70 -12.03
CA PRO A 100 -58.75 23.39 -12.13
C PRO A 100 -58.50 21.87 -11.97
N SER A 101 -57.34 21.37 -12.41
CA SER A 101 -56.95 19.96 -12.22
C SER A 101 -56.56 19.63 -10.77
N ASP A 102 -56.15 20.65 -10.00
CA ASP A 102 -55.88 20.57 -8.57
C ASP A 102 -56.47 21.82 -7.87
N ILE A 103 -57.20 21.60 -6.78
CA ILE A 103 -57.91 22.67 -6.05
C ILE A 103 -57.06 23.07 -4.86
N THR A 104 -56.55 24.31 -4.86
CA THR A 104 -55.75 24.85 -3.75
C THR A 104 -56.47 25.99 -3.04
N PHE A 105 -56.75 25.82 -1.75
CA PHE A 105 -57.15 26.88 -0.82
C PHE A 105 -55.90 27.42 -0.13
N GLN A 106 -55.77 28.75 -0.07
CA GLN A 106 -54.58 29.44 0.42
C GLN A 106 -54.97 30.80 1.01
N LYS A 107 -54.25 31.22 2.07
CA LYS A 107 -54.58 32.40 2.91
C LYS A 107 -56.03 32.43 3.39
N TYR A 108 -56.55 31.26 3.75
CA TYR A 108 -57.83 31.16 4.44
C TYR A 108 -57.66 31.58 5.92
N GLU A 109 -58.77 31.82 6.62
CA GLU A 109 -58.83 31.98 8.08
C GLU A 109 -59.80 30.94 8.69
N PRO A 110 -59.58 30.50 9.95
CA PRO A 110 -60.51 29.63 10.66
C PRO A 110 -61.95 30.19 10.71
N PHE A 111 -62.92 29.28 10.65
CA PHE A 111 -64.36 29.52 10.72
C PHE A 111 -64.98 30.38 9.60
N LYS A 112 -64.18 31.01 8.71
CA LYS A 112 -64.65 31.60 7.45
C LYS A 112 -64.94 30.50 6.41
N THR A 113 -65.87 30.78 5.50
CA THR A 113 -66.28 29.85 4.43
C THR A 113 -65.75 30.34 3.09
N TYR A 114 -65.09 29.46 2.34
CA TYR A 114 -64.49 29.74 1.03
C TYR A 114 -65.14 28.87 -0.04
N GLU A 115 -65.29 29.37 -1.27
CA GLU A 115 -65.86 28.61 -2.40
C GLU A 115 -64.98 28.69 -3.64
N VAL A 116 -64.61 27.52 -4.20
CA VAL A 116 -63.90 27.39 -5.48
C VAL A 116 -64.81 26.68 -6.51
N PRO A 117 -65.00 27.22 -7.71
CA PRO A 117 -65.74 26.55 -8.77
C PRO A 117 -64.89 25.44 -9.42
N LEU A 118 -65.40 24.21 -9.40
CA LEU A 118 -64.89 23.08 -10.16
C LEU A 118 -65.74 22.93 -11.43
N LEU A 119 -65.13 23.14 -12.59
CA LEU A 119 -65.76 22.98 -13.90
C LEU A 119 -65.40 21.62 -14.48
N LEU A 120 -66.39 20.79 -14.80
CA LEU A 120 -66.20 19.51 -15.49
C LEU A 120 -66.73 19.63 -16.92
N ARG A 121 -65.83 19.67 -17.91
CA ARG A 121 -66.16 19.83 -19.32
C ARG A 121 -66.21 18.48 -20.04
N ASN A 122 -67.35 18.16 -20.66
CA ASN A 122 -67.49 16.96 -21.49
C ASN A 122 -66.69 17.12 -22.79
N ASN A 123 -65.70 16.25 -23.02
CA ASN A 123 -64.86 16.22 -24.21
C ASN A 123 -65.37 15.24 -25.29
N ASP A 124 -66.34 14.39 -24.98
CA ASP A 124 -66.91 13.43 -25.93
C ASP A 124 -67.90 14.09 -26.91
N LYS A 125 -68.15 13.44 -28.05
CA LYS A 125 -69.18 13.81 -29.03
C LYS A 125 -70.61 13.45 -28.60
N VAL A 126 -70.76 12.74 -27.48
CA VAL A 126 -72.02 12.26 -26.91
C VAL A 126 -72.34 13.01 -25.62
N ALA A 127 -73.62 13.20 -25.30
CA ALA A 127 -74.02 13.77 -24.02
C ALA A 127 -73.88 12.73 -22.88
N ARG A 128 -72.99 13.00 -21.92
CA ARG A 128 -72.57 12.06 -20.86
C ARG A 128 -73.07 12.50 -19.48
N VAL A 129 -73.35 11.55 -18.60
CA VAL A 129 -73.55 11.82 -17.16
C VAL A 129 -72.19 11.89 -16.45
N VAL A 130 -72.09 12.78 -15.46
CA VAL A 130 -70.98 12.80 -14.49
C VAL A 130 -71.52 12.98 -13.07
N LYS A 131 -71.07 12.13 -12.15
CA LYS A 131 -71.37 12.20 -10.72
C LYS A 131 -70.12 12.62 -9.97
N VAL A 132 -70.26 13.62 -9.10
CA VAL A 132 -69.19 14.10 -8.23
C VAL A 132 -69.52 13.70 -6.80
N SER A 133 -68.51 13.22 -6.07
CA SER A 133 -68.60 12.71 -4.71
C SER A 133 -67.28 12.91 -3.97
N GLN A 134 -67.33 12.83 -2.65
CA GLN A 134 -66.16 12.87 -1.76
C GLN A 134 -66.48 11.95 -0.56
N ALA A 135 -65.52 11.73 0.34
CA ALA A 135 -65.86 11.19 1.66
C ALA A 135 -66.44 12.30 2.55
N ASP A 136 -67.27 11.94 3.52
CA ASP A 136 -67.84 12.91 4.45
C ASP A 136 -66.74 13.50 5.35
N THR A 137 -66.58 14.83 5.30
CA THR A 137 -65.65 15.58 6.17
C THR A 137 -66.36 16.81 6.74
N PRO A 138 -65.97 17.29 7.93
CA PRO A 138 -66.51 18.55 8.47
C PRO A 138 -65.98 19.79 7.74
N TYR A 139 -64.91 19.63 6.93
CA TYR A 139 -64.15 20.74 6.34
C TYR A 139 -64.54 21.07 4.90
N PHE A 140 -64.88 20.07 4.08
CA PHE A 140 -65.20 20.24 2.67
C PHE A 140 -66.63 19.81 2.38
N THR A 141 -67.37 20.60 1.59
CA THR A 141 -68.73 20.29 1.13
C THR A 141 -68.87 20.57 -0.36
N ILE A 142 -69.62 19.72 -1.08
CA ILE A 142 -69.84 19.87 -2.53
C ILE A 142 -71.25 20.38 -2.77
N ILE A 143 -71.36 21.61 -3.28
CA ILE A 143 -72.62 22.19 -3.74
C ILE A 143 -72.77 21.84 -5.22
N ALA A 144 -73.62 20.85 -5.48
CA ALA A 144 -73.96 20.42 -6.83
C ALA A 144 -74.94 21.41 -7.51
N PRO A 145 -74.79 21.69 -8.82
CA PRO A 145 -75.73 22.51 -9.56
C PRO A 145 -77.08 21.78 -9.78
N PRO A 146 -78.19 22.49 -10.03
CA PRO A 146 -79.53 21.89 -10.13
C PRO A 146 -79.69 20.89 -11.30
N ASN A 147 -78.76 20.88 -12.25
CA ASN A 147 -78.70 19.94 -13.38
C ASN A 147 -77.65 18.83 -13.21
N ALA A 148 -77.08 18.62 -12.01
CA ALA A 148 -75.99 17.67 -11.77
C ALA A 148 -76.28 16.20 -12.10
N PHE A 149 -77.55 15.82 -12.22
CA PHE A 149 -77.98 14.45 -12.56
C PHE A 149 -78.46 14.31 -14.02
N GLN A 150 -78.20 15.32 -14.87
CA GLN A 150 -78.58 15.32 -16.29
C GLN A 150 -77.36 15.06 -17.19
N LYS A 151 -77.60 14.62 -18.43
CA LYS A 151 -76.53 14.43 -19.42
C LYS A 151 -75.98 15.78 -19.89
N VAL A 152 -74.68 16.00 -19.67
CA VAL A 152 -73.95 17.20 -20.09
C VAL A 152 -73.64 17.11 -21.58
N ALA A 153 -74.08 18.09 -22.37
CA ALA A 153 -73.87 18.09 -23.82
C ALA A 153 -72.38 18.23 -24.22
N PRO A 154 -71.99 17.75 -25.42
CA PRO A 154 -70.63 17.86 -25.94
C PRO A 154 -70.04 19.27 -25.84
N GLY A 155 -68.83 19.38 -25.30
CA GLY A 155 -68.10 20.64 -25.16
C GLY A 155 -68.62 21.60 -24.07
N VAL A 156 -69.74 21.29 -23.41
CA VAL A 156 -70.31 22.07 -22.30
C VAL A 156 -69.62 21.70 -20.98
N ALA A 157 -69.50 22.68 -20.08
CA ALA A 157 -68.99 22.48 -18.73
C ALA A 157 -70.09 22.56 -17.67
N LEU A 158 -70.09 21.62 -16.73
CA LEU A 158 -70.94 21.58 -15.55
C LEU A 158 -70.14 22.16 -14.35
N VAL A 159 -70.75 23.06 -13.56
CA VAL A 159 -70.04 23.79 -12.50
C VAL A 159 -70.52 23.34 -11.12
N PHE A 160 -69.64 22.64 -10.40
CA PHE A 160 -69.79 22.35 -8.97
C PHE A 160 -69.10 23.45 -8.17
N ARG A 161 -69.57 23.75 -6.96
CA ARG A 161 -68.79 24.58 -6.01
C ARG A 161 -68.26 23.69 -4.90
N ILE A 162 -66.96 23.74 -4.70
CA ILE A 162 -66.27 23.10 -3.60
C ILE A 162 -66.16 24.17 -2.51
N GLN A 163 -66.91 23.97 -1.44
CA GLN A 163 -66.96 24.85 -0.29
C GLN A 163 -66.04 24.30 0.80
N PHE A 164 -65.24 25.17 1.41
CA PHE A 164 -64.26 24.84 2.45
C PHE A 164 -64.49 25.70 3.69
N LYS A 165 -64.55 25.07 4.85
CA LYS A 165 -64.72 25.70 6.16
C LYS A 165 -63.73 25.10 7.17
N PRO A 166 -62.53 25.69 7.32
CA PRO A 166 -61.52 25.23 8.27
C PRO A 166 -61.91 25.55 9.72
N GLU A 167 -61.42 24.73 10.65
CA GLU A 167 -61.48 24.98 12.10
C GLU A 167 -60.15 25.56 12.64
N GLU A 168 -59.03 25.31 11.95
CA GLU A 168 -57.67 25.64 12.40
C GLU A 168 -56.77 26.10 11.25
N GLN A 169 -55.64 26.74 11.57
CA GLN A 169 -54.56 27.07 10.61
C GLN A 169 -53.59 25.90 10.45
N ARG A 170 -53.97 24.87 9.68
CA ARG A 170 -53.16 23.67 9.40
C ARG A 170 -53.34 23.19 7.97
N ASP A 171 -52.51 22.27 7.52
CA ASP A 171 -52.70 21.70 6.19
C ASP A 171 -53.86 20.70 6.18
N TYR A 172 -54.73 20.84 5.19
CA TYR A 172 -55.81 19.88 4.92
C TYR A 172 -55.63 19.29 3.52
N ALA A 173 -55.62 17.97 3.43
CA ALA A 173 -55.62 17.25 2.15
C ALA A 173 -56.92 16.44 2.02
N HIS A 174 -57.53 16.47 0.84
CA HIS A 174 -58.70 15.66 0.53
C HIS A 174 -58.76 15.35 -0.97
N GLU A 175 -59.63 14.43 -1.39
CA GLU A 175 -59.77 14.04 -2.80
C GLU A 175 -61.25 13.96 -3.19
N ILE A 176 -61.59 14.57 -4.32
CA ILE A 176 -62.92 14.47 -4.93
C ILE A 176 -62.91 13.30 -5.90
N LEU A 177 -63.83 12.37 -5.71
CA LEU A 177 -64.11 11.28 -6.63
C LEU A 177 -65.12 11.74 -7.70
N VAL A 178 -64.64 11.86 -8.93
CA VAL A 178 -65.48 12.04 -10.12
C VAL A 178 -65.69 10.69 -10.78
N ALA A 179 -66.95 10.34 -11.03
CA ALA A 179 -67.36 9.11 -11.71
C ALA A 179 -68.19 9.45 -12.96
N THR A 180 -67.79 8.93 -14.11
CA THR A 180 -68.49 9.08 -15.39
C THR A 180 -69.16 7.75 -15.80
N GLU A 181 -69.75 7.70 -16.99
CA GLU A 181 -70.25 6.45 -17.60
C GLU A 181 -69.14 5.42 -17.88
N ARG A 182 -67.85 5.82 -17.88
CA ARG A 182 -66.70 4.98 -18.31
C ARG A 182 -65.54 4.91 -17.32
N GLU A 183 -65.27 5.98 -16.56
CA GLU A 183 -64.11 6.02 -15.67
C GLU A 183 -64.39 6.73 -14.34
N LYS A 184 -63.54 6.43 -13.36
CA LYS A 184 -63.46 7.11 -12.07
C LYS A 184 -62.07 7.72 -11.94
N PHE A 185 -62.00 9.00 -11.60
CA PHE A 185 -60.75 9.73 -11.39
C PHE A 185 -60.83 10.63 -10.16
N LEU A 186 -59.66 10.96 -9.62
CA LEU A 186 -59.53 11.79 -8.43
C LEU A 186 -59.07 13.21 -8.80
N ILE A 187 -59.62 14.20 -8.09
CA ILE A 187 -59.17 15.59 -8.11
C ILE A 187 -58.70 15.95 -6.69
N PRO A 188 -57.41 16.26 -6.47
CA PRO A 188 -56.92 16.61 -5.15
C PRO A 188 -57.40 18.00 -4.73
N ILE A 189 -57.88 18.11 -3.50
CA ILE A 189 -58.03 19.35 -2.75
C ILE A 189 -56.86 19.47 -1.77
N ARG A 190 -56.21 20.63 -1.74
CA ARG A 190 -55.20 20.99 -0.74
C ARG A 190 -55.60 22.34 -0.13
N ALA A 191 -55.58 22.47 1.19
CA ALA A 191 -55.60 23.75 1.86
C ALA A 191 -54.26 23.96 2.55
N ILE A 192 -53.54 25.01 2.17
CA ILE A 192 -52.23 25.37 2.72
C ILE A 192 -52.48 26.29 3.92
N GLY A 193 -52.16 25.81 5.12
CA GLY A 193 -52.29 26.57 6.36
C GLY A 193 -51.14 27.56 6.56
N ALA A 194 -50.96 28.03 7.81
CA ALA A 194 -49.86 28.90 8.16
C ALA A 194 -48.48 28.32 7.77
N ARG A 195 -47.58 29.18 7.27
CA ARG A 195 -46.26 28.82 6.74
C ARG A 195 -45.15 29.67 7.36
N ALA A 196 -44.04 29.01 7.61
CA ALA A 196 -42.75 29.65 7.84
C ALA A 196 -42.20 30.19 6.52
N ILE A 197 -41.57 31.37 6.54
CA ILE A 197 -40.85 31.92 5.39
C ILE A 197 -39.62 32.64 5.92
N LEU A 198 -38.44 32.14 5.57
CA LEU A 198 -37.15 32.75 5.91
C LEU A 198 -36.71 33.72 4.81
N ASP A 199 -36.38 34.95 5.19
CA ASP A 199 -35.96 36.04 4.32
C ASP A 199 -34.49 35.84 3.87
N PHE A 200 -34.27 34.90 2.97
CA PHE A 200 -33.01 34.67 2.26
C PHE A 200 -33.02 35.38 0.88
N PRO A 201 -31.86 35.83 0.37
CA PRO A 201 -31.74 36.29 -1.01
C PRO A 201 -31.82 35.12 -2.00
N ASP A 202 -32.26 35.37 -3.25
CA ASP A 202 -32.30 34.34 -4.31
C ASP A 202 -30.91 33.84 -4.75
N SER A 203 -29.86 34.63 -4.52
CA SER A 203 -28.48 34.26 -4.79
C SER A 203 -27.48 34.88 -3.82
N ILE A 204 -26.38 34.17 -3.60
CA ILE A 204 -25.33 34.51 -2.64
C ILE A 204 -23.99 34.44 -3.37
N THR A 205 -23.46 35.60 -3.74
CA THR A 205 -22.14 35.73 -4.38
C THR A 205 -21.04 35.98 -3.35
N PHE A 206 -19.92 35.28 -3.49
CA PHE A 206 -18.66 35.57 -2.80
C PHE A 206 -17.75 36.47 -3.67
N PRO A 207 -16.79 37.20 -3.08
CA PRO A 207 -15.71 37.85 -3.85
C PRO A 207 -14.81 36.80 -4.52
N SER A 208 -13.84 37.24 -5.33
CA SER A 208 -12.77 36.34 -5.77
C SER A 208 -11.86 36.00 -4.58
N THR A 209 -11.56 34.72 -4.39
CA THR A 209 -10.86 34.18 -3.22
C THR A 209 -9.55 33.49 -3.61
N PRO A 210 -8.55 33.43 -2.71
CA PRO A 210 -7.43 32.52 -2.90
C PRO A 210 -7.88 31.06 -2.74
N VAL A 211 -7.39 30.17 -3.60
CA VAL A 211 -7.52 28.70 -3.43
C VAL A 211 -6.94 28.29 -2.06
N LYS A 212 -7.50 27.29 -1.36
CA LYS A 212 -7.16 26.87 0.02
C LYS A 212 -7.36 27.94 1.11
N SER A 213 -7.98 29.08 0.82
CA SER A 213 -8.38 30.04 1.86
C SER A 213 -9.59 29.51 2.65
N THR A 214 -9.49 29.53 3.98
CA THR A 214 -10.57 29.17 4.92
C THR A 214 -11.23 30.38 5.57
N ASN A 215 -10.75 31.60 5.29
CA ASN A 215 -11.18 32.83 5.95
C ASN A 215 -12.34 33.55 5.23
N THR A 216 -12.92 32.95 4.17
CA THR A 216 -13.98 33.59 3.38
C THR A 216 -15.37 33.24 3.89
N SER A 217 -15.79 33.90 4.97
CA SER A 217 -17.14 33.78 5.52
C SER A 217 -18.06 34.92 5.08
N LYS A 218 -19.36 34.63 4.97
CA LYS A 218 -20.41 35.63 4.68
C LYS A 218 -21.60 35.43 5.62
N VAL A 219 -21.80 36.39 6.51
CA VAL A 219 -22.91 36.39 7.48
C VAL A 219 -24.15 37.03 6.87
N LEU A 220 -25.27 36.32 6.93
CA LEU A 220 -26.60 36.78 6.57
C LEU A 220 -27.45 36.99 7.82
N PHE A 221 -28.24 38.06 7.86
CA PHE A 221 -29.25 38.28 8.89
C PHE A 221 -30.62 37.83 8.36
N VAL A 222 -30.99 36.60 8.68
CA VAL A 222 -32.19 35.94 8.17
C VAL A 222 -33.35 36.17 9.13
N ARG A 223 -34.51 36.57 8.62
CA ARG A 223 -35.72 36.84 9.41
C ARG A 223 -36.86 35.88 9.06
N ASN A 224 -37.65 35.44 10.04
CA ASN A 224 -38.91 34.76 9.75
C ASN A 224 -40.01 35.79 9.44
N ILE A 225 -40.35 35.93 8.15
CA ILE A 225 -41.41 36.80 7.62
C ILE A 225 -42.71 36.01 7.33
N GLY A 226 -42.76 34.73 7.68
CA GLY A 226 -43.96 33.90 7.60
C GLY A 226 -44.97 34.17 8.72
N ASN A 227 -46.01 33.35 8.80
CA ASN A 227 -47.03 33.39 9.87
C ASN A 227 -47.04 32.12 10.75
N ARG A 228 -45.96 31.32 10.69
CA ARG A 228 -45.68 30.18 11.58
C ARG A 228 -44.22 30.21 12.05
N GLU A 229 -43.93 29.65 13.22
CA GLU A 229 -42.57 29.32 13.65
C GLU A 229 -41.84 28.54 12.53
N ALA A 230 -40.60 28.93 12.23
CA ALA A 230 -39.79 28.30 11.21
C ALA A 230 -38.88 27.25 11.84
N ARG A 231 -39.16 25.98 11.60
CA ARG A 231 -38.24 24.86 11.87
C ARG A 231 -37.65 24.43 10.54
N PHE A 232 -36.33 24.46 10.45
CA PHE A 232 -35.64 24.31 9.16
C PHE A 232 -34.30 23.57 9.30
N VAL A 233 -33.87 23.00 8.17
CA VAL A 233 -32.53 22.45 7.95
C VAL A 233 -31.95 23.12 6.70
N LEU A 234 -30.68 23.51 6.77
CA LEU A 234 -29.89 24.09 5.68
C LEU A 234 -28.90 23.04 5.19
N GLN A 235 -28.88 22.79 3.88
CA GLN A 235 -27.97 21.82 3.25
C GLN A 235 -27.26 22.47 2.06
N ILE A 236 -25.94 22.32 1.99
CA ILE A 236 -25.09 22.72 0.86
C ILE A 236 -23.89 21.77 0.80
N ASN A 237 -23.28 21.61 -0.38
CA ASN A 237 -22.14 20.73 -0.57
C ASN A 237 -20.81 21.49 -0.45
N LYS A 238 -19.73 20.75 -0.16
CA LYS A 238 -18.36 21.25 -0.32
C LYS A 238 -18.18 21.79 -1.75
N PRO A 239 -17.53 22.96 -1.94
CA PRO A 239 -16.63 23.65 -1.02
C PRO A 239 -17.30 24.68 -0.09
N PHE A 240 -18.63 24.75 -0.07
CA PHE A 240 -19.35 25.65 0.84
C PHE A 240 -19.76 24.93 2.12
N HIS A 241 -19.89 25.70 3.20
CA HIS A 241 -20.42 25.24 4.49
C HIS A 241 -21.41 26.26 5.03
N VAL A 242 -22.37 25.83 5.88
CA VAL A 242 -23.39 26.70 6.45
C VAL A 242 -23.53 26.46 7.95
N SER A 243 -23.65 27.53 8.72
CA SER A 243 -23.78 27.48 10.18
C SER A 243 -24.80 28.52 10.68
N PRO A 244 -25.83 28.11 11.44
CA PRO A 244 -26.14 26.75 11.86
C PRO A 244 -26.78 25.91 10.73
N GLU A 245 -26.50 24.60 10.69
CA GLU A 245 -27.10 23.66 9.73
C GLU A 245 -28.60 23.41 9.97
N ASN A 246 -29.13 23.74 11.15
CA ASN A 246 -30.55 23.63 11.47
C ASN A 246 -30.95 24.65 12.53
N GLY A 247 -32.24 24.94 12.65
CA GLY A 247 -32.70 25.91 13.64
C GLY A 247 -34.22 26.00 13.79
N LEU A 248 -34.59 26.80 14.79
CA LEU A 248 -35.95 27.18 15.13
C LEU A 248 -35.99 28.71 15.26
N LEU A 249 -36.83 29.38 14.47
CA LEU A 249 -36.95 30.85 14.45
C LEU A 249 -38.43 31.28 14.61
N PRO A 250 -38.80 31.92 15.74
CA PRO A 250 -40.14 32.44 15.95
C PRO A 250 -40.57 33.48 14.90
N VAL A 251 -41.87 33.72 14.76
CA VAL A 251 -42.41 34.70 13.79
C VAL A 251 -41.92 36.10 14.10
N GLY A 252 -41.35 36.79 13.10
CA GLY A 252 -40.87 38.15 13.23
C GLY A 252 -39.45 38.28 13.83
N GLU A 253 -38.88 37.21 14.37
CA GLU A 253 -37.51 37.18 14.89
C GLU A 253 -36.46 37.00 13.78
N SER A 254 -35.21 37.36 14.10
CA SER A 254 -34.06 37.24 13.20
C SER A 254 -32.90 36.45 13.83
N MET A 255 -32.10 35.80 12.99
CA MET A 255 -30.86 35.11 13.38
C MET A 255 -29.73 35.39 12.39
N GLN A 256 -28.50 35.08 12.81
CA GLN A 256 -27.34 35.06 11.92
C GLN A 256 -27.18 33.66 11.32
N VAL A 257 -26.97 33.61 10.00
CA VAL A 257 -26.57 32.41 9.26
C VAL A 257 -25.27 32.74 8.54
N THR A 258 -24.18 32.07 8.92
CA THR A 258 -22.87 32.21 8.29
C THR A 258 -22.74 31.15 7.20
N ILE A 259 -22.23 31.55 6.03
CA ILE A 259 -21.86 30.63 4.96
C ILE A 259 -20.37 30.84 4.66
N ASP A 260 -19.60 29.76 4.76
CA ASP A 260 -18.15 29.75 4.55
C ASP A 260 -17.83 29.14 3.18
N PHE A 261 -16.80 29.66 2.51
CA PHE A 261 -16.35 29.20 1.19
C PHE A 261 -14.87 28.80 1.27
N ASN A 262 -14.62 27.49 1.16
CA ASN A 262 -13.32 26.84 1.35
C ASN A 262 -12.88 26.13 0.05
N PRO A 263 -12.55 26.87 -1.03
CA PRO A 263 -12.25 26.28 -2.34
C PRO A 263 -10.91 25.55 -2.38
N THR A 264 -10.87 24.31 -2.86
CA THR A 264 -9.62 23.53 -3.04
C THR A 264 -9.05 23.58 -4.46
N VAL A 265 -9.81 24.10 -5.44
CA VAL A 265 -9.48 24.12 -6.88
C VAL A 265 -9.72 25.53 -7.44
N ASN A 266 -8.93 25.95 -8.42
CA ASN A 266 -9.06 27.23 -9.14
C ASN A 266 -10.28 27.20 -10.10
N GLY A 267 -11.10 28.26 -10.11
CA GLY A 267 -12.20 28.43 -11.06
C GLY A 267 -13.52 28.92 -10.45
N GLU A 268 -14.59 28.82 -11.24
CA GLU A 268 -15.96 29.13 -10.83
C GLU A 268 -16.62 27.94 -10.12
N MET A 269 -17.17 28.17 -8.93
CA MET A 269 -17.92 27.17 -8.15
C MET A 269 -19.35 27.63 -7.92
N LYS A 270 -20.31 26.74 -8.21
CA LYS A 270 -21.76 27.00 -8.16
C LYS A 270 -22.44 25.82 -7.49
N ASP A 271 -23.26 26.09 -6.48
CA ASP A 271 -24.08 25.08 -5.79
C ASP A 271 -25.42 25.68 -5.32
N GLU A 272 -26.35 24.85 -4.88
CA GLU A 272 -27.64 25.26 -4.33
C GLU A 272 -27.67 25.05 -2.80
N LEU A 273 -27.80 26.14 -2.04
CA LEU A 273 -28.19 26.07 -0.63
C LEU A 273 -29.67 25.69 -0.56
N ILE A 274 -29.97 24.51 -0.03
CA ILE A 274 -31.32 23.97 0.13
C ILE A 274 -31.81 24.26 1.55
N ILE A 275 -32.88 25.07 1.64
CA ILE A 275 -33.64 25.31 2.87
C ILE A 275 -34.80 24.31 2.90
N ILE A 276 -34.79 23.38 3.85
CA ILE A 276 -35.84 22.36 4.03
C ILE A 276 -36.68 22.75 5.24
N TYR A 277 -37.98 22.98 5.05
CA TYR A 277 -38.93 23.29 6.11
C TYR A 277 -39.58 22.04 6.71
N ASP A 278 -40.10 22.16 7.93
CA ASP A 278 -40.82 21.09 8.65
C ASP A 278 -42.14 20.65 7.99
N THR A 279 -42.77 21.47 7.14
CA THR A 279 -43.89 21.05 6.25
C THR A 279 -43.44 20.40 4.94
N GLY A 280 -42.13 20.18 4.75
CA GLY A 280 -41.57 19.43 3.62
C GLY A 280 -41.25 20.25 2.38
N GLU A 281 -41.60 21.54 2.34
CA GLU A 281 -41.17 22.41 1.24
C GLU A 281 -39.65 22.60 1.21
N LYS A 282 -39.10 22.67 0.00
CA LYS A 282 -37.69 22.94 -0.26
C LYS A 282 -37.54 24.23 -1.06
N VAL A 283 -36.72 25.14 -0.56
CA VAL A 283 -36.40 26.42 -1.20
C VAL A 283 -34.91 26.46 -1.50
N TYR A 284 -34.56 26.91 -2.70
CA TYR A 284 -33.21 26.79 -3.28
C TYR A 284 -32.60 28.18 -3.47
N VAL A 285 -31.41 28.40 -2.90
CA VAL A 285 -30.65 29.65 -3.03
C VAL A 285 -29.37 29.37 -3.79
N ASN A 286 -29.12 30.13 -4.86
CA ASN A 286 -27.95 29.91 -5.72
C ASN A 286 -26.69 30.49 -5.06
N VAL A 287 -25.72 29.65 -4.71
CA VAL A 287 -24.45 30.08 -4.13
C VAL A 287 -23.37 30.06 -5.22
N TYR A 288 -22.59 31.14 -5.30
CA TYR A 288 -21.54 31.32 -6.30
C TYR A 288 -20.27 31.89 -5.67
N GLY A 289 -19.14 31.26 -5.95
CA GLY A 289 -17.82 31.75 -5.58
C GLY A 289 -16.83 31.54 -6.73
N VAL A 290 -15.77 32.35 -6.73
CA VAL A 290 -14.63 32.21 -7.62
C VAL A 290 -13.38 32.04 -6.78
N ALA A 291 -12.58 31.02 -7.08
CA ALA A 291 -11.24 30.90 -6.54
C ALA A 291 -10.20 31.13 -7.63
N GLN A 292 -9.09 31.75 -7.28
CA GLN A 292 -7.99 32.09 -8.19
C GLN A 292 -6.65 31.83 -7.52
N ASP A 293 -5.63 31.48 -8.31
CA ASP A 293 -4.25 31.45 -7.84
C ASP A 293 -3.72 32.88 -7.62
N ILE A 294 -3.07 33.11 -6.48
CA ILE A 294 -2.37 34.37 -6.17
C ILE A 294 -0.87 34.28 -6.53
N ASN A 295 -0.24 35.44 -6.69
CA ASN A 295 1.09 35.59 -7.28
C ASN A 295 2.24 35.28 -6.29
N VAL A 296 2.23 34.12 -5.63
CA VAL A 296 3.34 33.62 -4.81
C VAL A 296 4.33 32.86 -5.69
N ARG A 297 5.62 33.15 -5.50
CA ARG A 297 6.72 32.57 -6.30
C ARG A 297 7.89 32.15 -5.43
N LEU A 298 8.29 30.91 -5.56
CA LEU A 298 9.63 30.43 -5.18
C LEU A 298 10.64 30.95 -6.21
N GLU A 299 11.77 31.52 -5.75
CA GLU A 299 12.78 32.13 -6.61
C GLU A 299 13.49 31.11 -7.51
N LYS A 300 13.83 29.95 -6.97
CA LYS A 300 14.58 28.87 -7.63
C LYS A 300 13.78 27.57 -7.53
N ARG A 301 13.65 26.83 -8.64
CA ARG A 301 12.96 25.51 -8.67
C ARG A 301 13.89 24.35 -8.30
N SER A 302 15.19 24.59 -8.28
CA SER A 302 16.19 23.62 -7.83
C SER A 302 17.32 24.32 -7.09
N ILE A 303 17.98 23.58 -6.20
CA ILE A 303 19.20 23.99 -5.52
C ILE A 303 20.20 22.85 -5.66
N HIS A 304 21.35 23.16 -6.24
CA HIS A 304 22.50 22.30 -6.24
C HIS A 304 23.44 22.70 -5.08
N PHE A 305 23.71 21.74 -4.20
CA PHE A 305 24.77 21.80 -3.22
C PHE A 305 26.07 21.35 -3.87
N GLU A 306 27.13 22.13 -3.66
CA GLU A 306 28.49 21.72 -4.04
C GLU A 306 28.88 20.46 -3.25
N ASN A 307 29.80 19.68 -3.81
CA ASN A 307 30.29 18.44 -3.22
C ASN A 307 30.64 18.64 -1.73
N THR A 308 30.06 17.80 -0.87
CA THR A 308 30.08 17.98 0.58
C THR A 308 30.60 16.71 1.23
N TYR A 309 31.63 16.83 2.06
CA TYR A 309 32.18 15.66 2.76
C TYR A 309 31.17 15.05 3.73
N LEU A 310 31.28 13.75 4.00
CA LEU A 310 30.38 13.06 4.91
C LEU A 310 30.39 13.69 6.31
N GLU A 311 29.24 13.65 6.97
CA GLU A 311 28.96 14.29 8.26
C GLU A 311 29.08 15.83 8.31
N MET A 312 29.68 16.48 7.32
CA MET A 312 29.73 17.93 7.19
C MET A 312 28.38 18.50 6.69
N ILE A 313 28.10 19.75 7.03
CA ILE A 313 26.86 20.44 6.67
C ILE A 313 27.15 21.56 5.67
N ASN A 314 26.47 21.51 4.51
CA ASN A 314 26.47 22.57 3.51
C ASN A 314 25.13 23.33 3.55
N GLN A 315 25.17 24.66 3.48
CA GLN A 315 23.99 25.51 3.66
C GLN A 315 23.74 26.39 2.43
N ARG A 316 22.48 26.40 1.97
CA ARG A 316 21.98 27.30 0.93
C ARG A 316 20.67 27.96 1.39
N THR A 317 20.24 28.98 0.65
CA THR A 317 18.95 29.66 0.86
C THR A 317 18.16 29.77 -0.44
N VAL A 318 16.83 29.82 -0.29
CA VAL A 318 15.89 30.14 -1.37
C VAL A 318 14.80 31.08 -0.87
N THR A 319 14.53 32.12 -1.65
CA THR A 319 13.51 33.10 -1.29
C THR A 319 12.14 32.66 -1.80
N ILE A 320 11.14 32.70 -0.92
CA ILE A 320 9.72 32.71 -1.30
C ILE A 320 9.28 34.18 -1.34
N SER A 321 8.71 34.64 -2.45
CA SER A 321 8.16 35.99 -2.60
C SER A 321 6.63 35.95 -2.72
N ASN A 322 5.94 36.60 -1.78
CA ASN A 322 4.51 36.87 -1.85
C ASN A 322 4.29 38.18 -2.60
N ARG A 323 3.86 38.10 -3.87
CA ARG A 323 3.54 39.28 -4.69
C ARG A 323 2.04 39.52 -4.80
N SER A 324 1.29 39.13 -3.76
CA SER A 324 -0.13 39.40 -3.58
C SER A 324 -0.37 40.45 -2.49
N ASP A 325 -1.63 40.87 -2.37
CA ASP A 325 -2.17 41.77 -1.36
C ASP A 325 -2.64 41.04 -0.08
N GLN A 326 -2.53 39.71 -0.02
CA GLN A 326 -3.04 38.89 1.09
C GLN A 326 -1.92 38.22 1.90
N LEU A 327 -2.21 37.91 3.17
CA LEU A 327 -1.31 37.13 4.02
C LEU A 327 -1.27 35.68 3.52
N VAL A 328 -0.08 35.12 3.36
CA VAL A 328 0.11 33.79 2.76
C VAL A 328 0.74 32.85 3.78
N HIS A 329 -0.04 31.88 4.23
CA HIS A 329 0.50 30.73 4.96
C HIS A 329 1.14 29.73 3.97
N PHE A 330 2.24 29.11 4.35
CA PHE A 330 2.92 28.07 3.57
C PHE A 330 3.37 26.89 4.43
N GLN A 331 3.47 25.72 3.81
CA GLN A 331 4.01 24.50 4.40
C GLN A 331 4.88 23.75 3.38
N TRP A 332 6.07 23.30 3.77
CA TRP A 332 6.86 22.36 3.01
C TRP A 332 6.34 20.94 3.24
N LYS A 333 5.89 20.28 2.17
CA LYS A 333 5.29 18.94 2.16
C LYS A 333 6.19 17.92 1.48
N LEU A 334 6.03 16.65 1.84
CA LEU A 334 6.73 15.53 1.20
C LEU A 334 6.15 15.14 -0.18
N TYR A 335 4.84 15.31 -0.38
CA TYR A 335 4.11 14.86 -1.58
C TYR A 335 3.63 16.03 -2.47
N PRO A 336 3.55 15.84 -3.81
CA PRO A 336 3.13 16.89 -4.75
C PRO A 336 1.66 17.29 -4.65
N THR A 337 0.79 16.38 -4.19
CA THR A 337 -0.65 16.61 -4.09
C THR A 337 -1.23 16.13 -2.77
N GLU A 338 -2.27 16.80 -2.30
CA GLU A 338 -3.08 16.38 -1.14
C GLU A 338 -3.71 14.98 -1.36
N ARG A 339 -4.00 14.62 -2.62
CA ARG A 339 -4.53 13.30 -2.99
C ARG A 339 -3.51 12.17 -2.79
N GLU A 340 -2.23 12.40 -3.10
CA GLU A 340 -1.17 11.42 -2.82
C GLU A 340 -0.87 11.31 -1.33
N GLU A 341 -0.90 12.45 -0.62
CA GLU A 341 -0.82 12.52 0.84
C GLU A 341 -1.94 11.67 1.49
N GLU A 342 -3.19 11.83 1.05
CA GLU A 342 -4.33 11.01 1.48
C GLU A 342 -4.19 9.52 1.09
N GLN A 343 -3.66 9.21 -0.10
CA GLN A 343 -3.41 7.81 -0.52
C GLN A 343 -2.29 7.11 0.27
N GLN A 344 -1.30 7.85 0.78
CA GLN A 344 -0.27 7.27 1.66
C GLN A 344 -0.83 7.09 3.08
N LYS A 345 -1.55 8.10 3.59
CA LYS A 345 -2.30 8.05 4.85
C LYS A 345 -3.26 6.86 4.91
N LEU A 346 -4.01 6.61 3.83
CA LEU A 346 -4.92 5.47 3.72
C LEU A 346 -4.18 4.12 3.72
N ARG A 347 -3.01 4.02 3.06
CA ARG A 347 -2.18 2.81 3.08
C ARG A 347 -1.61 2.53 4.48
N GLN A 348 -1.10 3.54 5.17
CA GLN A 348 -0.62 3.40 6.55
C GLN A 348 -1.75 3.02 7.52
N LEU A 349 -2.95 3.60 7.36
CA LEU A 349 -4.13 3.21 8.13
C LEU A 349 -4.60 1.77 7.83
N HIS A 350 -4.41 1.26 6.62
CA HIS A 350 -4.69 -0.14 6.28
C HIS A 350 -3.69 -1.09 6.95
N ALA A 351 -2.39 -0.80 6.84
CA ALA A 351 -1.33 -1.58 7.49
C ALA A 351 -1.51 -1.65 9.02
N LEU A 352 -1.80 -0.52 9.68
CA LEU A 352 -2.13 -0.53 11.12
C LEU A 352 -3.37 -1.37 11.45
N SER A 353 -4.34 -1.48 10.53
CA SER A 353 -5.54 -2.30 10.75
C SER A 353 -5.25 -3.80 10.58
N GLU A 354 -4.28 -4.17 9.74
CA GLU A 354 -3.77 -5.55 9.64
C GLU A 354 -2.94 -5.91 10.87
N GLU A 355 -2.07 -5.01 11.34
CA GLU A 355 -1.33 -5.15 12.60
C GLU A 355 -2.25 -5.30 13.81
N GLU A 356 -3.33 -4.51 13.90
CA GLU A 356 -4.34 -4.61 14.96
C GLU A 356 -5.00 -6.01 14.99
N VAL A 357 -5.40 -6.53 13.83
CA VAL A 357 -5.97 -7.89 13.71
C VAL A 357 -4.94 -8.95 14.11
N ASN A 358 -3.70 -8.85 13.62
CA ASN A 358 -2.63 -9.79 13.93
C ASN A 358 -2.26 -9.78 15.44
N ALA A 359 -2.25 -8.61 16.08
CA ALA A 359 -2.00 -8.47 17.51
C ALA A 359 -3.12 -9.09 18.36
N LEU A 360 -4.38 -8.86 18.00
CA LEU A 360 -5.54 -9.46 18.68
C LEU A 360 -5.64 -10.98 18.48
N GLN A 361 -5.27 -11.50 17.31
CA GLN A 361 -5.17 -12.94 17.07
C GLN A 361 -4.12 -13.61 17.98
N ARG A 362 -2.93 -12.99 18.14
CA ARG A 362 -1.87 -13.52 19.03
C ARG A 362 -2.32 -13.60 20.49
N LEU A 363 -3.14 -12.66 20.98
CA LEU A 363 -3.74 -12.77 22.32
C LEU A 363 -4.68 -13.98 22.44
N ASN A 364 -5.59 -14.18 21.48
CA ASN A 364 -6.56 -15.29 21.50
C ASN A 364 -5.91 -16.68 21.45
N ILE A 365 -4.72 -16.81 20.87
CA ILE A 365 -3.96 -18.07 20.86
C ILE A 365 -3.39 -18.35 22.26
N ASN A 366 -2.78 -17.35 22.88
CA ASN A 366 -2.08 -17.49 24.17
C ASN A 366 -3.04 -17.66 25.37
N THR A 367 -4.31 -17.27 25.26
CA THR A 367 -5.31 -17.42 26.34
C THR A 367 -5.69 -18.86 26.69
N ASN A 368 -5.14 -19.86 25.99
CA ASN A 368 -5.34 -21.28 26.30
C ASN A 368 -4.44 -21.78 27.45
N GLU A 369 -3.39 -21.03 27.85
CA GLU A 369 -2.48 -21.43 28.93
C GLU A 369 -2.53 -20.47 30.14
N SER A 370 -3.17 -20.95 31.22
CA SER A 370 -3.18 -20.39 32.59
C SER A 370 -3.95 -19.08 32.86
N PRO A 371 -4.95 -19.09 33.77
CA PRO A 371 -5.70 -17.88 34.14
C PRO A 371 -5.07 -17.13 35.32
N SER A 372 -4.55 -15.92 35.10
CA SER A 372 -4.11 -15.02 36.19
C SER A 372 -4.36 -13.52 35.94
N ALA A 373 -4.55 -13.11 34.68
CA ALA A 373 -5.07 -11.79 34.32
C ALA A 373 -6.28 -11.94 33.38
N GLY A 374 -7.23 -11.01 33.42
CA GLY A 374 -8.43 -11.06 32.59
C GLY A 374 -8.13 -10.83 31.10
N PRO A 375 -8.51 -11.75 30.18
CA PRO A 375 -8.28 -11.57 28.74
C PRO A 375 -8.81 -10.25 28.16
N PHE A 376 -9.88 -9.72 28.75
CA PHE A 376 -10.54 -8.50 28.33
C PHE A 376 -9.68 -7.23 28.49
N ASP A 377 -8.85 -7.12 29.54
CA ASP A 377 -8.09 -5.89 29.80
C ASP A 377 -6.96 -5.68 28.80
N PHE A 378 -6.25 -6.75 28.41
CA PHE A 378 -5.17 -6.68 27.42
C PHE A 378 -5.69 -6.35 26.01
N GLY A 379 -6.83 -6.93 25.61
CA GLY A 379 -7.45 -6.59 24.33
C GLY A 379 -7.86 -5.11 24.24
N VAL A 380 -8.44 -4.56 25.32
CA VAL A 380 -8.81 -3.13 25.40
C VAL A 380 -7.59 -2.20 25.41
N LEU A 381 -6.46 -2.62 26.00
CA LEU A 381 -5.20 -1.89 25.93
C LEU A 381 -4.66 -1.82 24.49
N ILE A 382 -4.64 -2.95 23.77
CA ILE A 382 -4.21 -3.00 22.36
C ILE A 382 -5.11 -2.14 21.46
N GLN A 383 -6.45 -2.27 21.59
CA GLN A 383 -7.37 -1.41 20.82
C GLN A 383 -7.15 0.07 21.13
N ARG A 384 -6.85 0.45 22.38
CA ARG A 384 -6.52 1.84 22.73
C ARG A 384 -5.22 2.32 22.09
N THR A 385 -4.17 1.49 21.97
CA THR A 385 -2.93 1.90 21.28
C THR A 385 -3.17 2.08 19.79
N PHE A 386 -3.88 1.17 19.12
CA PHE A 386 -4.20 1.32 17.69
C PHE A 386 -5.16 2.50 17.41
N ILE A 387 -6.17 2.75 18.26
CA ILE A 387 -7.00 3.96 18.18
C ILE A 387 -6.15 5.24 18.30
N ASN A 388 -5.14 5.26 19.16
CA ASN A 388 -4.26 6.41 19.33
C ASN A 388 -3.28 6.58 18.14
N HIS A 389 -2.67 5.51 17.63
CA HIS A 389 -1.84 5.57 16.41
C HIS A 389 -2.66 6.04 15.20
N ARG A 390 -3.89 5.52 15.02
CA ARG A 390 -4.79 5.96 13.94
C ARG A 390 -5.18 7.44 14.08
N ARG A 391 -5.36 7.96 15.29
CA ARG A 391 -5.54 9.41 15.55
C ARG A 391 -4.29 10.23 15.23
N GLN A 392 -3.09 9.73 15.54
CA GLN A 392 -1.83 10.39 15.20
C GLN A 392 -1.67 10.49 13.67
N LEU A 393 -1.80 9.37 12.94
CA LEU A 393 -1.79 9.40 11.46
C LEU A 393 -2.90 10.29 10.88
N THR A 394 -4.10 10.30 11.49
CA THR A 394 -5.20 11.18 11.05
C THR A 394 -4.82 12.66 11.17
N ASN A 395 -4.10 13.05 12.22
CA ASN A 395 -3.64 14.41 12.46
C ASN A 395 -2.28 14.74 11.80
N GLU A 396 -1.60 13.75 11.22
CA GLU A 396 -0.29 13.95 10.58
C GLU A 396 -0.40 14.78 9.30
N SER A 397 0.50 15.76 9.18
CA SER A 397 0.51 16.80 8.14
C SER A 397 1.57 16.59 7.05
N TYR A 398 2.28 15.46 7.05
CA TYR A 398 3.28 15.06 6.04
C TYR A 398 4.21 16.21 5.59
N LEU A 399 4.69 16.97 6.57
CA LEU A 399 5.71 17.99 6.34
C LEU A 399 6.98 17.35 5.77
N PHE A 400 7.78 18.15 5.07
CA PHE A 400 9.00 17.68 4.43
C PHE A 400 10.01 17.17 5.48
N ALA A 401 10.31 15.87 5.42
CA ALA A 401 11.29 15.22 6.25
C ALA A 401 12.19 14.33 5.37
N ASN A 402 13.50 14.45 5.54
CA ASN A 402 14.52 13.66 4.86
C ASN A 402 15.76 13.56 5.77
N SER A 403 16.52 12.47 5.68
CA SER A 403 17.71 12.23 6.50
C SER A 403 18.89 13.17 6.19
N ASN A 404 18.97 13.63 4.94
CA ASN A 404 20.12 14.34 4.38
C ASN A 404 19.81 15.80 4.01
N PHE A 405 18.54 16.13 3.78
CA PHE A 405 18.08 17.49 3.52
C PHE A 405 17.14 17.97 4.64
N ARG A 406 17.50 19.06 5.31
CA ARG A 406 16.62 19.78 6.25
C ARG A 406 16.26 21.15 5.68
N ILE A 407 14.97 21.49 5.75
CA ILE A 407 14.43 22.81 5.39
C ILE A 407 13.99 23.50 6.68
N ASP A 408 14.28 24.80 6.83
CA ASP A 408 13.95 25.59 8.02
C ASP A 408 13.63 27.05 7.65
N PRO A 409 12.45 27.61 8.01
CA PRO A 409 11.31 26.94 8.63
C PRO A 409 10.54 26.02 7.67
N LEU A 410 9.93 24.97 8.22
CA LEU A 410 9.02 24.07 7.48
C LEU A 410 7.64 24.69 7.19
N GLU A 411 7.18 25.63 8.02
CA GLU A 411 5.90 26.32 7.85
C GLU A 411 5.96 27.76 8.40
N GLY A 412 5.02 28.61 7.99
CA GLY A 412 4.91 29.97 8.50
C GLY A 412 4.08 30.88 7.59
N ASP A 413 4.14 32.19 7.86
CA ASP A 413 3.35 33.20 7.16
C ASP A 413 4.23 34.24 6.46
N ILE A 414 3.84 34.65 5.26
CA ILE A 414 4.51 35.66 4.43
C ILE A 414 3.55 36.82 4.18
N TRP A 415 3.90 37.99 4.70
CA TRP A 415 3.12 39.22 4.58
C TRP A 415 2.91 39.67 3.13
N PRO A 416 1.83 40.44 2.82
CA PRO A 416 1.60 41.03 1.50
C PRO A 416 2.82 41.80 0.98
N GLY A 417 3.22 41.53 -0.27
CA GLY A 417 4.41 42.11 -0.89
C GLY A 417 5.76 41.67 -0.28
N GLY A 418 5.75 40.76 0.71
CA GLY A 418 6.93 40.34 1.46
C GLY A 418 7.71 39.18 0.83
N ASN A 419 8.97 39.07 1.23
CA ASN A 419 9.84 37.93 0.94
C ASN A 419 10.19 37.20 2.24
N LEU A 420 10.42 35.90 2.16
CA LEU A 420 10.96 35.08 3.24
C LEU A 420 12.09 34.19 2.69
N ASP A 421 13.26 34.24 3.32
CA ASP A 421 14.40 33.39 2.98
C ASP A 421 14.33 32.09 3.79
N ILE A 422 14.16 30.97 3.09
CA ILE A 422 14.17 29.62 3.68
C ILE A 422 15.61 29.10 3.68
N GLN A 423 16.07 28.61 4.82
CA GLN A 423 17.37 27.96 4.96
C GLN A 423 17.25 26.47 4.65
N ILE A 424 18.22 25.94 3.90
CA ILE A 424 18.25 24.53 3.51
C ILE A 424 19.65 23.98 3.74
N LEU A 425 19.70 22.91 4.52
CA LEU A 425 20.91 22.24 5.00
C LEU A 425 21.02 20.88 4.33
N PHE A 426 22.17 20.60 3.72
CA PHE A 426 22.53 19.29 3.18
C PHE A 426 23.61 18.65 4.06
N LYS A 427 23.39 17.40 4.47
CA LYS A 427 24.32 16.57 5.23
C LYS A 427 24.35 15.15 4.64
N PRO A 428 25.35 14.79 3.82
CA PRO A 428 25.49 13.45 3.29
C PRO A 428 25.99 12.47 4.37
N ASN A 429 25.48 11.23 4.31
CA ASN A 429 25.88 10.10 5.17
C ASN A 429 26.65 9.00 4.40
N GLU A 430 26.62 9.06 3.07
CA GLU A 430 27.24 8.12 2.14
C GLU A 430 27.87 8.87 0.96
N ALA A 431 28.93 8.32 0.38
CA ALA A 431 29.65 8.87 -0.75
C ALA A 431 28.90 8.62 -2.07
N ARG A 432 27.77 9.30 -2.24
CA ARG A 432 26.84 9.12 -3.37
C ARG A 432 26.14 10.42 -3.77
N LYS A 433 25.44 10.39 -4.91
CA LYS A 433 24.54 11.46 -5.35
C LYS A 433 23.19 11.36 -4.63
N TYR A 434 22.70 12.50 -4.18
CA TYR A 434 21.40 12.65 -3.53
C TYR A 434 20.53 13.57 -4.37
N GLU A 435 19.28 13.14 -4.60
CA GLU A 435 18.23 13.94 -5.20
C GLU A 435 16.94 13.76 -4.39
N GLN A 436 16.31 14.86 -4.02
CA GLN A 436 15.04 14.88 -3.29
C GLN A 436 14.24 16.11 -3.69
N THR A 437 12.96 15.94 -4.03
CA THR A 437 12.06 17.09 -4.22
C THR A 437 11.26 17.36 -2.96
N ALA A 438 11.20 18.62 -2.55
CA ALA A 438 10.28 19.14 -1.53
C ALA A 438 9.17 19.95 -2.21
N TRP A 439 7.95 19.93 -1.66
CA TRP A 439 6.78 20.54 -2.28
C TRP A 439 6.24 21.67 -1.40
N LEU A 440 6.46 22.91 -1.82
CA LEU A 440 5.94 24.08 -1.14
C LEU A 440 4.43 24.20 -1.41
N ASP A 441 3.62 23.84 -0.42
CA ASP A 441 2.19 24.13 -0.39
C ASP A 441 1.95 25.55 0.13
N VAL A 442 0.94 26.23 -0.44
CA VAL A 442 0.75 27.67 -0.29
C VAL A 442 -0.74 27.98 -0.28
N VAL A 443 -1.22 28.68 0.75
CA VAL A 443 -2.57 29.24 0.75
C VAL A 443 -2.65 30.31 -0.35
N GLY A 444 -3.62 30.13 -1.23
CA GLY A 444 -3.81 30.88 -2.46
C GLY A 444 -3.24 30.22 -3.71
N ARG A 445 -2.83 28.95 -3.67
CA ARG A 445 -2.36 28.23 -4.86
C ARG A 445 -2.87 26.80 -4.92
N GLU A 446 -3.46 26.38 -6.04
CA GLU A 446 -3.91 24.99 -6.23
C GLU A 446 -2.71 24.02 -6.24
N GLN A 447 -1.78 24.23 -7.19
CA GLN A 447 -0.60 23.37 -7.37
C GLN A 447 0.54 23.74 -6.43
N ARG A 448 1.05 22.75 -5.67
CA ARG A 448 2.28 22.88 -4.86
C ARG A 448 3.46 23.22 -5.76
N LEU A 449 4.39 24.04 -5.26
CA LEU A 449 5.60 24.46 -5.97
C LEU A 449 6.76 23.49 -5.69
N PRO A 450 7.29 22.77 -6.69
CA PRO A 450 8.44 21.89 -6.49
C PRO A 450 9.73 22.66 -6.24
N LEU A 451 10.52 22.13 -5.32
CA LEU A 451 11.93 22.46 -5.12
C LEU A 451 12.77 21.19 -5.14
N THR A 452 13.54 20.97 -6.20
CA THR A 452 14.44 19.83 -6.32
C THR A 452 15.80 20.15 -5.70
N LEU A 453 16.15 19.43 -4.65
CA LEU A 453 17.43 19.52 -3.94
C LEU A 453 18.36 18.43 -4.48
N THR A 454 19.55 18.82 -4.94
CA THR A 454 20.59 17.88 -5.37
C THR A 454 21.92 18.16 -4.70
N GLY A 455 22.67 17.12 -4.35
CA GLY A 455 24.00 17.24 -3.76
C GLY A 455 24.78 15.93 -3.90
N GLU A 456 26.10 16.01 -3.79
CA GLU A 456 26.98 14.84 -3.86
C GLU A 456 27.79 14.74 -2.57
N GLY A 457 27.76 13.56 -1.95
CA GLY A 457 28.55 13.23 -0.77
C GLY A 457 29.95 12.78 -1.18
N GLU A 458 30.99 13.37 -0.59
CA GLU A 458 32.38 12.92 -0.76
C GLU A 458 32.85 12.14 0.48
N GLY A 459 33.20 10.87 0.27
CA GLY A 459 33.73 9.98 1.28
C GLY A 459 35.19 10.26 1.66
N ALA A 460 35.64 9.64 2.76
CA ALA A 460 37.06 9.60 3.07
C ALA A 460 37.80 8.75 2.03
N LYS A 461 39.03 9.13 1.68
CA LYS A 461 39.81 8.47 0.63
C LYS A 461 41.08 7.83 1.21
N LEU A 462 41.07 6.52 1.37
CA LEU A 462 42.27 5.75 1.73
C LEU A 462 42.99 5.23 0.48
N GLU A 463 44.31 5.24 0.53
CA GLU A 463 45.21 4.58 -0.43
C GLU A 463 46.12 3.62 0.35
N ALA A 464 46.13 2.34 0.00
CA ALA A 464 47.03 1.35 0.60
C ALA A 464 48.40 1.37 -0.10
N SER A 465 49.48 1.07 0.64
CA SER A 465 50.85 0.97 0.12
C SER A 465 51.01 -0.06 -1.01
N PHE A 466 50.12 -1.06 -1.07
CA PHE A 466 49.91 -1.97 -2.18
C PHE A 466 48.45 -2.44 -2.21
N GLN A 467 47.96 -2.85 -3.38
CA GLN A 467 46.67 -3.53 -3.53
C GLN A 467 46.81 -5.05 -3.66
N THR A 468 47.99 -5.55 -4.03
CA THR A 468 48.30 -6.97 -4.13
C THR A 468 49.61 -7.28 -3.43
N LEU A 469 49.62 -8.31 -2.60
CA LEU A 469 50.79 -8.87 -1.94
C LEU A 469 50.95 -10.33 -2.36
N ASP A 470 51.95 -10.64 -3.17
CA ASP A 470 52.38 -12.02 -3.39
C ASP A 470 53.40 -12.41 -2.32
N ILE A 471 53.07 -13.39 -1.49
CA ILE A 471 53.97 -13.92 -0.46
C ILE A 471 54.82 -15.08 -0.97
N GLY A 472 54.58 -15.56 -2.20
CA GLY A 472 55.30 -16.68 -2.80
C GLY A 472 55.07 -18.01 -2.07
N CYS A 473 56.11 -18.86 -2.07
CA CYS A 473 56.10 -20.15 -1.40
C CYS A 473 56.49 -20.01 0.08
N VAL A 474 55.58 -20.37 0.98
CA VAL A 474 55.79 -20.38 2.44
C VAL A 474 55.62 -21.79 3.01
N TYR A 475 56.32 -22.12 4.08
CA TYR A 475 56.29 -23.48 4.64
C TYR A 475 55.10 -23.68 5.59
N VAL A 476 54.47 -24.85 5.54
CA VAL A 476 53.40 -25.25 6.45
C VAL A 476 53.79 -25.09 7.92
N GLY A 477 52.87 -24.59 8.74
CA GLY A 477 53.07 -24.35 10.18
C GLY A 477 54.00 -23.17 10.53
N SER A 478 54.66 -22.53 9.56
CA SER A 478 55.41 -21.30 9.81
C SER A 478 54.50 -20.10 10.05
N THR A 479 55.02 -19.04 10.66
CA THR A 479 54.32 -17.76 10.85
C THR A 479 55.07 -16.68 10.10
N HIS A 480 54.38 -15.98 9.20
CA HIS A 480 54.93 -14.88 8.43
C HIS A 480 54.26 -13.55 8.83
N LEU A 481 55.04 -12.47 8.80
CA LEU A 481 54.62 -11.13 9.17
C LEU A 481 54.88 -10.17 8.00
N TYR A 482 53.86 -9.43 7.61
CA TYR A 482 53.89 -8.38 6.60
C TYR A 482 53.26 -7.10 7.15
N GLU A 483 53.41 -5.99 6.44
CA GLU A 483 52.90 -4.67 6.86
C GLU A 483 52.25 -4.00 5.65
N VAL A 484 51.02 -3.51 5.79
CA VAL A 484 50.36 -2.63 4.83
C VAL A 484 50.11 -1.28 5.48
N VAL A 485 50.43 -0.19 4.79
CA VAL A 485 50.19 1.17 5.28
C VAL A 485 48.99 1.76 4.55
N LEU A 486 47.95 2.11 5.30
CA LEU A 486 46.82 2.90 4.79
C LEU A 486 47.13 4.39 4.97
N ALA A 487 47.11 5.15 3.88
CA ALA A 487 47.30 6.60 3.87
C ALA A 487 45.96 7.30 3.64
N ASN A 488 45.57 8.25 4.49
CA ASN A 488 44.43 9.11 4.20
C ASN A 488 44.84 10.23 3.23
N LYS A 489 44.18 10.27 2.08
CA LYS A 489 44.30 11.26 1.00
C LYS A 489 42.98 12.00 0.73
N GLY A 490 42.01 11.86 1.64
CA GLY A 490 40.78 12.64 1.67
C GLY A 490 40.85 13.82 2.64
N PHE A 491 39.81 14.64 2.64
CA PHE A 491 39.71 15.86 3.45
C PHE A 491 38.86 15.70 4.73
N ILE A 492 38.53 14.45 5.09
CA ILE A 492 37.86 14.06 6.34
C ILE A 492 38.54 12.82 6.93
N GLU A 493 38.28 12.56 8.21
CA GLU A 493 38.82 11.40 8.92
C GLU A 493 38.25 10.10 8.38
N ALA A 494 39.11 9.11 8.17
CA ALA A 494 38.75 7.82 7.59
C ALA A 494 38.58 6.77 8.71
N HIS A 495 37.34 6.47 9.05
CA HIS A 495 37.01 5.31 9.86
C HIS A 495 37.06 4.06 8.97
N TYR A 496 37.84 3.05 9.36
CA TYR A 496 38.02 1.83 8.56
C TYR A 496 37.83 0.55 9.37
N HIS A 497 37.43 -0.52 8.68
CA HIS A 497 37.35 -1.87 9.23
C HIS A 497 37.71 -2.91 8.17
N ILE A 498 38.61 -3.84 8.51
CA ILE A 498 39.00 -4.97 7.65
C ILE A 498 38.17 -6.18 8.05
N ARG A 499 37.40 -6.73 7.11
CA ARG A 499 36.70 -8.01 7.30
C ARG A 499 37.58 -9.17 6.86
N ASN A 500 37.70 -10.17 7.72
CA ASN A 500 38.28 -11.47 7.38
C ASN A 500 37.35 -12.26 6.45
N THR A 501 37.94 -13.11 5.61
CA THR A 501 37.23 -13.95 4.63
C THR A 501 36.95 -15.34 5.21
N ASN A 502 35.75 -15.89 4.96
CA ASN A 502 35.30 -17.19 5.46
C ASN A 502 35.90 -18.41 4.72
N SER A 503 36.96 -18.19 3.95
CA SER A 503 37.73 -19.19 3.22
C SER A 503 38.73 -19.90 4.13
N ILE A 504 39.20 -21.08 3.70
CA ILE A 504 40.17 -21.89 4.45
C ILE A 504 41.43 -21.07 4.74
N PHE A 505 42.05 -20.49 3.72
CA PHE A 505 43.24 -19.64 3.88
C PHE A 505 42.91 -18.23 4.38
N GLY A 506 41.74 -17.66 4.06
CA GLY A 506 41.30 -16.38 4.64
C GLY A 506 41.21 -16.38 6.17
N SER A 507 40.87 -17.53 6.77
CA SER A 507 40.88 -17.71 8.23
C SER A 507 42.27 -17.73 8.86
N CYS A 508 43.33 -17.95 8.06
CA CYS A 508 44.73 -17.97 8.49
C CYS A 508 45.38 -16.57 8.57
N PHE A 509 44.62 -15.50 8.31
CA PHE A 509 45.09 -14.12 8.36
C PHE A 509 44.55 -13.35 9.57
N GLN A 510 45.44 -12.64 10.25
CA GLN A 510 45.10 -11.67 11.31
C GLN A 510 45.66 -10.29 10.96
N PHE A 511 44.82 -9.27 11.07
CA PHE A 511 45.18 -7.86 10.89
C PHE A 511 45.19 -7.15 12.24
N ASP A 512 46.27 -6.42 12.54
CA ASP A 512 46.37 -5.59 13.75
C ASP A 512 46.92 -4.19 13.42
N PRO A 513 46.17 -3.08 13.64
CA PRO A 513 44.76 -3.03 14.06
C PRO A 513 43.78 -3.26 12.90
N SER A 514 42.82 -4.18 13.08
CA SER A 514 41.78 -4.53 12.10
C SER A 514 40.67 -3.47 11.94
N SER A 515 40.64 -2.44 12.79
CA SER A 515 39.84 -1.23 12.59
C SER A 515 40.48 -0.03 13.29
N GLY A 516 40.15 1.17 12.82
CA GLY A 516 40.73 2.40 13.35
C GLY A 516 40.19 3.66 12.70
N ILE A 517 40.75 4.81 13.08
CA ILE A 517 40.43 6.13 12.53
C ILE A 517 41.73 6.78 12.06
N ILE A 518 41.78 7.17 10.79
CA ILE A 518 42.95 7.83 10.19
C ILE A 518 42.58 9.28 9.88
N SER A 519 43.09 10.22 10.69
CA SER A 519 42.92 11.65 10.46
C SER A 519 43.52 12.11 9.12
N ILE A 520 43.14 13.31 8.69
CA ILE A 520 43.56 13.93 7.41
C ILE A 520 45.09 13.94 7.27
N ASP A 521 45.59 13.63 6.07
CA ASP A 521 47.03 13.52 5.70
C ASP A 521 47.88 12.53 6.54
N ASN A 522 47.25 11.74 7.40
CA ASN A 522 47.92 10.79 8.30
C ASN A 522 47.94 9.35 7.73
N TYR A 523 48.66 8.46 8.40
CA TYR A 523 48.93 7.09 7.97
C TYR A 523 48.72 6.10 9.13
N GLN A 524 48.20 4.91 8.83
CA GLN A 524 48.11 3.79 9.76
C GLN A 524 48.82 2.57 9.18
N ALA A 525 49.82 2.07 9.89
CA ALA A 525 50.41 0.76 9.64
C ALA A 525 49.50 -0.35 10.18
N ILE A 526 49.32 -1.41 9.41
CA ILE A 526 48.55 -2.60 9.80
C ILE A 526 49.43 -3.81 9.58
N GLN A 527 49.71 -4.53 10.67
CA GLN A 527 50.47 -5.77 10.65
C GLN A 527 49.56 -6.90 10.16
N ILE A 528 50.01 -7.59 9.11
CA ILE A 528 49.36 -8.79 8.57
C ILE A 528 50.15 -9.99 9.06
N THR A 529 49.51 -10.81 9.91
CA THR A 529 50.07 -12.10 10.34
C THR A 529 49.42 -13.22 9.53
N PHE A 530 50.23 -14.09 8.93
CA PHE A 530 49.78 -15.29 8.23
C PHE A 530 50.37 -16.55 8.86
N HIS A 531 49.53 -17.55 9.12
CA HIS A 531 49.95 -18.87 9.59
C HIS A 531 48.93 -19.93 9.16
N SER A 532 49.37 -20.95 8.42
CA SER A 532 48.50 -22.03 7.92
C SER A 532 49.13 -23.41 8.13
N GLU A 533 48.29 -24.34 8.61
CA GLU A 533 48.56 -25.78 8.66
C GLU A 533 48.10 -26.52 7.38
N GLN A 534 47.44 -25.82 6.44
CA GLN A 534 46.90 -26.41 5.21
C GLN A 534 47.84 -26.16 4.02
N LEU A 535 48.07 -27.20 3.22
CA LEU A 535 48.85 -27.11 1.98
C LEU A 535 47.99 -26.65 0.80
N GLY A 536 48.59 -25.90 -0.13
CA GLY A 536 47.91 -25.48 -1.36
C GLY A 536 48.26 -24.06 -1.82
N GLN A 537 47.79 -23.69 -3.01
CA GLN A 537 47.84 -22.31 -3.50
C GLN A 537 46.58 -21.56 -3.06
N PHE A 538 46.70 -20.28 -2.74
CA PHE A 538 45.58 -19.42 -2.37
C PHE A 538 45.69 -18.03 -3.02
N ASN A 539 44.55 -17.36 -3.10
CA ASN A 539 44.40 -15.98 -3.56
C ASN A 539 43.19 -15.37 -2.85
N GLU A 540 43.44 -14.65 -1.76
CA GLU A 540 42.43 -14.15 -0.83
C GLU A 540 42.27 -12.63 -0.98
N ILE A 541 41.03 -12.14 -1.00
CA ILE A 541 40.74 -10.70 -1.08
C ILE A 541 40.14 -10.24 0.25
N PHE A 542 40.80 -9.28 0.90
CA PHE A 542 40.36 -8.65 2.13
C PHE A 542 39.81 -7.26 1.83
N ASN A 543 38.55 -7.02 2.19
CA ASN A 543 37.91 -5.73 1.96
C ASN A 543 38.15 -4.81 3.16
N VAL A 544 38.87 -3.71 2.93
CA VAL A 544 38.94 -2.58 3.84
C VAL A 544 37.68 -1.73 3.61
N GLU A 545 36.69 -1.91 4.47
CA GLU A 545 35.50 -1.07 4.50
C GLU A 545 35.87 0.30 5.10
N ILE A 546 35.22 1.34 4.60
CA ILE A 546 35.43 2.74 5.03
C ILE A 546 34.04 3.33 5.25
N ASP A 547 33.78 3.91 6.42
CA ASP A 547 32.42 4.34 6.79
C ASP A 547 31.83 5.32 5.76
N GLY A 548 30.63 5.01 5.28
CA GLY A 548 29.90 5.78 4.28
C GLY A 548 30.39 5.61 2.83
N ASN A 549 31.50 4.91 2.55
CA ASN A 549 31.86 4.56 1.17
C ASN A 549 31.10 3.31 0.70
N PRO A 550 30.38 3.34 -0.44
CA PRO A 550 29.65 2.17 -0.96
C PRO A 550 30.57 1.11 -1.59
N HIS A 551 31.83 1.42 -1.85
CA HIS A 551 32.83 0.51 -2.40
C HIS A 551 34.01 0.38 -1.42
N PRO A 552 34.33 -0.82 -0.90
CA PRO A 552 35.51 -1.02 -0.06
C PRO A 552 36.80 -0.97 -0.90
N LEU A 553 37.93 -0.76 -0.22
CA LEU A 553 39.27 -0.86 -0.80
C LEU A 553 39.78 -2.31 -0.67
N PRO A 554 39.94 -3.08 -1.77
CA PRO A 554 40.43 -4.45 -1.70
C PRO A 554 41.94 -4.51 -1.49
N ILE A 555 42.38 -5.44 -0.64
CA ILE A 555 43.76 -5.89 -0.50
C ILE A 555 43.80 -7.38 -0.82
N THR A 556 44.44 -7.74 -1.92
CA THR A 556 44.61 -9.13 -2.38
C THR A 556 45.91 -9.71 -1.83
N VAL A 557 45.87 -10.91 -1.26
CA VAL A 557 47.06 -11.65 -0.82
C VAL A 557 47.08 -13.03 -1.49
N SER A 558 48.13 -13.30 -2.25
CA SER A 558 48.34 -14.58 -2.95
C SER A 558 49.58 -15.29 -2.45
N GLY A 559 49.60 -16.62 -2.55
CA GLY A 559 50.78 -17.41 -2.21
C GLY A 559 50.53 -18.91 -2.33
N GLN A 560 51.52 -19.70 -1.93
CA GLN A 560 51.43 -21.15 -1.88
C GLN A 560 52.04 -21.68 -0.58
N VAL A 561 51.25 -22.44 0.19
CA VAL A 561 51.75 -23.16 1.36
C VAL A 561 52.27 -24.52 0.91
N ILE A 562 53.57 -24.76 1.14
CA ILE A 562 54.29 -25.97 0.74
C ILE A 562 54.76 -26.78 1.96
N GLY A 563 54.87 -28.10 1.78
CA GLY A 563 55.44 -29.00 2.78
C GLY A 563 56.97 -28.89 2.88
N PRO A 564 57.60 -29.60 3.83
CA PRO A 564 59.05 -29.71 3.91
C PRO A 564 59.63 -30.35 2.62
N THR A 565 60.61 -29.69 2.01
CA THR A 565 61.34 -30.17 0.83
C THR A 565 62.52 -31.04 1.24
N PHE A 566 62.80 -32.09 0.47
CA PHE A 566 63.85 -33.07 0.79
C PHE A 566 64.45 -33.77 -0.44
N TYR A 567 65.58 -34.46 -0.26
CA TYR A 567 66.13 -35.39 -1.24
C TYR A 567 67.01 -36.47 -0.58
N PHE A 568 67.29 -37.56 -1.29
CA PHE A 568 68.32 -38.53 -0.93
C PHE A 568 69.60 -38.31 -1.75
N ASP A 569 70.78 -38.51 -1.15
CA ASP A 569 72.07 -38.55 -1.88
C ASP A 569 72.12 -39.61 -3.00
N GLN A 570 71.35 -40.69 -2.85
CA GLN A 570 71.38 -41.87 -3.71
C GLN A 570 69.97 -42.24 -4.18
N ALA A 571 69.74 -42.14 -5.49
CA ALA A 571 68.45 -42.48 -6.09
C ALA A 571 68.11 -44.00 -6.11
N GLN A 572 69.11 -44.88 -5.91
CA GLN A 572 68.93 -46.35 -5.89
C GLN A 572 70.00 -47.02 -5.01
N LEU A 573 69.58 -47.84 -4.03
CA LEU A 573 70.48 -48.68 -3.22
C LEU A 573 70.71 -50.03 -3.90
N LYS A 574 71.91 -50.24 -4.47
CA LYS A 574 72.24 -51.43 -5.27
C LYS A 574 72.94 -52.51 -4.45
N PHE A 575 72.13 -53.32 -3.76
CA PHE A 575 72.54 -54.43 -2.90
C PHE A 575 73.35 -55.55 -3.60
N GLY A 576 73.18 -55.73 -4.91
CA GLY A 576 73.95 -56.71 -5.69
C GLY A 576 73.49 -58.16 -5.50
N LEU A 577 74.42 -59.11 -5.64
CA LEU A 577 74.16 -60.54 -5.43
C LEU A 577 74.46 -60.90 -3.97
N ILE A 578 73.42 -61.29 -3.22
CA ILE A 578 73.52 -61.65 -1.80
C ILE A 578 73.14 -63.11 -1.59
N SER A 579 73.88 -63.79 -0.71
CA SER A 579 73.59 -65.16 -0.30
C SER A 579 72.32 -65.25 0.55
N TYR A 580 71.49 -66.25 0.29
CA TYR A 580 70.26 -66.52 1.05
C TYR A 580 70.50 -66.49 2.57
N GLY A 581 69.70 -65.71 3.31
CA GLY A 581 69.80 -65.56 4.76
C GLY A 581 70.96 -64.71 5.30
N PHE A 582 71.83 -64.15 4.45
CA PHE A 582 72.90 -63.24 4.89
C PHE A 582 72.43 -61.78 4.89
N GLN A 583 72.60 -61.08 6.02
CA GLN A 583 72.33 -59.64 6.10
C GLN A 583 73.38 -58.83 5.35
N THR A 584 72.91 -57.89 4.53
CA THR A 584 73.73 -56.83 3.93
C THR A 584 73.11 -55.48 4.24
N THR A 585 73.92 -54.52 4.70
CA THR A 585 73.49 -53.16 5.02
C THR A 585 74.03 -52.18 3.99
N LEU A 586 73.17 -51.35 3.40
CA LEU A 586 73.56 -50.15 2.66
C LEU A 586 73.08 -48.89 3.39
N THR A 587 73.64 -47.73 3.03
CA THR A 587 73.29 -46.45 3.66
C THR A 587 73.15 -45.32 2.66
N CYS A 588 72.09 -44.53 2.80
CA CYS A 588 71.88 -43.24 2.15
C CYS A 588 71.77 -42.13 3.21
N HIS A 589 71.78 -40.88 2.77
CA HIS A 589 71.51 -39.69 3.58
C HIS A 589 70.24 -39.02 3.07
N LEU A 590 69.28 -38.79 3.97
CA LEU A 590 68.06 -38.04 3.72
C LEU A 590 68.29 -36.60 4.17
N TYR A 591 68.20 -35.64 3.25
CA TYR A 591 68.44 -34.21 3.50
C TYR A 591 67.10 -33.47 3.58
N ASN A 592 66.86 -32.74 4.67
CA ASN A 592 65.83 -31.72 4.74
C ASN A 592 66.41 -30.40 4.17
N THR A 593 65.87 -29.92 3.06
CA THR A 593 66.28 -28.66 2.44
C THR A 593 65.41 -27.47 2.84
N SER A 594 64.33 -27.71 3.59
CA SER A 594 63.41 -26.66 4.04
C SER A 594 63.91 -25.90 5.27
N LEU A 595 63.21 -24.79 5.56
CA LEU A 595 63.43 -23.97 6.75
C LEU A 595 62.62 -24.44 7.97
N VAL A 596 61.82 -25.51 7.84
CA VAL A 596 61.01 -26.11 8.91
C VAL A 596 61.55 -27.49 9.29
N PRO A 597 61.29 -27.98 10.52
CA PRO A 597 61.60 -29.36 10.87
C PRO A 597 60.80 -30.34 9.99
N MET A 598 61.45 -31.37 9.45
CA MET A 598 60.79 -32.41 8.67
C MET A 598 60.60 -33.67 9.51
N PRO A 599 59.40 -33.94 10.06
CA PRO A 599 59.07 -35.26 10.57
C PRO A 599 58.99 -36.25 9.40
N PHE A 600 59.55 -37.44 9.57
CA PHE A 600 59.60 -38.44 8.50
C PHE A 600 59.44 -39.86 9.05
N LYS A 601 58.92 -40.74 8.19
CA LYS A 601 58.70 -42.16 8.45
C LYS A 601 59.00 -42.94 7.16
N LEU A 602 59.80 -43.99 7.28
CA LEU A 602 60.33 -44.76 6.15
C LEU A 602 59.78 -46.18 6.17
N HIS A 603 59.27 -46.62 5.02
CA HIS A 603 58.80 -47.98 4.83
C HIS A 603 59.14 -48.52 3.43
N ILE A 604 59.09 -49.83 3.25
CA ILE A 604 59.33 -50.50 1.96
C ILE A 604 58.13 -51.40 1.69
N ASP A 605 57.61 -51.36 0.45
CA ASP A 605 56.54 -52.25 0.02
C ASP A 605 56.97 -53.72 0.10
N GLN A 606 56.15 -54.54 0.75
CA GLN A 606 56.32 -55.98 0.85
C GLN A 606 54.99 -56.65 0.50
N ASP A 607 55.05 -57.75 -0.27
CA ASP A 607 53.89 -58.35 -0.94
C ASP A 607 52.69 -58.58 -0.02
N LYS A 608 51.62 -57.79 -0.20
CA LYS A 608 50.29 -58.03 0.39
C LYS A 608 49.59 -59.29 -0.18
N ASN A 609 50.33 -60.17 -0.87
CA ASN A 609 49.81 -61.23 -1.74
C ASN A 609 50.44 -62.62 -1.53
N LYS A 610 50.91 -62.93 -0.31
CA LYS A 610 51.27 -64.31 0.10
C LYS A 610 50.24 -64.87 1.09
N LYS A 611 49.05 -65.24 0.60
CA LYS A 611 48.10 -66.07 1.37
C LYS A 611 48.71 -67.45 1.64
N SER A 612 48.75 -67.83 2.91
CA SER A 612 49.37 -69.08 3.38
C SER A 612 48.50 -70.31 3.10
N ASN A 613 48.79 -71.02 2.00
CA ASN A 613 48.31 -72.38 1.79
C ASN A 613 49.23 -73.39 2.48
N LEU A 614 49.01 -73.67 3.77
CA LEU A 614 49.43 -74.90 4.45
C LEU A 614 48.47 -75.20 5.61
N VAL A 615 48.26 -76.48 5.91
CA VAL A 615 47.19 -76.95 6.81
C VAL A 615 47.74 -77.73 8.00
N SER A 616 47.34 -77.31 9.19
CA SER A 616 47.24 -78.11 10.43
C SER A 616 46.13 -77.46 11.25
N PHE A 617 44.95 -78.08 11.34
CA PHE A 617 44.61 -79.19 12.25
C PHE A 617 44.57 -78.76 13.71
N ASP A 618 43.44 -79.08 14.33
CA ASP A 618 42.97 -78.57 15.61
C ASP A 618 43.73 -79.19 16.80
N ASP A 619 43.86 -78.41 17.87
CA ASP A 619 43.77 -78.88 19.26
C ASP A 619 43.30 -77.69 20.12
N ASP A 620 42.43 -77.95 21.09
CA ASP A 620 41.90 -76.95 22.02
C ASP A 620 42.93 -76.56 23.10
N ASP A 621 42.87 -75.32 23.63
CA ASP A 621 42.52 -75.11 25.05
C ASP A 621 42.18 -73.62 25.32
N ASP A 622 41.76 -73.35 26.56
CA ASP A 622 40.90 -72.24 26.99
C ASP A 622 41.65 -71.16 27.84
N ASN A 623 40.90 -70.11 28.24
CA ASN A 623 41.17 -69.21 29.40
C ASN A 623 42.26 -68.08 29.37
N ASN A 624 41.74 -66.85 29.21
CA ASN A 624 41.72 -65.77 30.23
C ASN A 624 42.99 -65.02 30.75
N ASN A 625 42.81 -63.69 30.80
CA ASN A 625 43.22 -62.70 31.83
C ASN A 625 44.60 -61.97 31.82
N ILE A 626 44.50 -60.66 31.49
CA ILE A 626 44.84 -59.50 32.35
C ILE A 626 46.32 -59.08 32.56
N ASP A 627 46.58 -57.85 32.09
CA ASP A 627 47.48 -56.75 32.50
C ASP A 627 49.03 -56.88 32.55
N ASP A 628 49.64 -55.91 31.86
CA ASP A 628 50.89 -55.16 32.10
C ASP A 628 52.31 -55.80 32.04
N ASP A 629 53.25 -54.94 31.60
CA ASP A 629 54.73 -54.99 31.65
C ASP A 629 55.48 -56.26 31.18
N ASP A 630 55.80 -56.33 29.88
CA ASP A 630 57.20 -56.38 29.35
C ASP A 630 57.21 -56.65 27.83
N ASP A 631 57.26 -55.62 26.98
CA ASP A 631 57.36 -55.78 25.52
C ASP A 631 58.81 -56.05 25.05
N ILE A 632 59.42 -57.10 25.62
CA ILE A 632 60.77 -57.56 25.32
C ILE A 632 60.74 -58.56 24.15
N ASN A 633 61.14 -58.08 22.97
CA ASN A 633 61.66 -58.90 21.86
C ASN A 633 60.83 -60.13 21.44
N ASN A 634 59.55 -59.97 21.06
CA ASN A 634 58.93 -60.99 20.21
C ASN A 634 57.96 -60.47 19.13
N HIS A 635 58.46 -59.61 18.25
CA HIS A 635 57.96 -59.58 16.88
C HIS A 635 58.83 -60.47 15.99
N ASN A 636 58.25 -61.56 15.50
CA ASN A 636 58.79 -62.33 14.37
C ASN A 636 58.90 -61.39 13.18
N ASN A 637 60.08 -60.81 12.98
CA ASN A 637 60.34 -59.80 11.95
C ASN A 637 60.41 -60.49 10.58
N ASN A 638 59.24 -60.87 10.07
CA ASN A 638 59.07 -61.68 8.87
C ASN A 638 59.49 -60.91 7.60
N ASN A 639 59.59 -59.58 7.74
CA ASN A 639 60.10 -58.64 6.76
C ASN A 639 61.51 -58.98 6.27
N GLU A 640 61.75 -58.76 4.97
CA GLU A 640 63.07 -59.00 4.34
C GLU A 640 63.97 -57.77 4.39
N PHE A 641 63.37 -56.58 4.59
CA PHE A 641 64.07 -55.31 4.78
C PHE A 641 63.78 -54.72 6.16
N GLN A 642 64.79 -54.10 6.77
CA GLN A 642 64.69 -53.32 8.00
C GLN A 642 65.39 -51.96 7.82
N ILE A 643 64.76 -50.88 8.29
CA ILE A 643 65.22 -49.50 8.09
C ILE A 643 65.52 -48.87 9.45
N ARG A 644 66.66 -48.19 9.60
CA ARG A 644 67.10 -47.59 10.86
C ARG A 644 67.76 -46.22 10.59
N PRO A 645 67.28 -45.10 11.16
CA PRO A 645 65.96 -44.95 11.81
C PRO A 645 64.82 -45.13 10.79
N SER A 646 63.73 -45.77 11.20
CA SER A 646 62.49 -45.89 10.40
C SER A 646 61.50 -44.73 10.63
N ARG A 647 61.75 -43.87 11.61
CA ARG A 647 61.05 -42.59 11.81
C ARG A 647 61.94 -41.59 12.55
N GLY A 648 61.67 -40.30 12.43
CA GLY A 648 62.36 -39.24 13.17
C GLY A 648 61.92 -37.84 12.78
N ILE A 649 62.65 -36.83 13.23
CA ILE A 649 62.51 -35.44 12.79
C ILE A 649 63.89 -34.94 12.37
N ILE A 650 64.03 -34.48 11.13
CA ILE A 650 65.26 -33.84 10.64
C ILE A 650 65.12 -32.32 10.84
N PRO A 651 66.04 -31.66 11.56
CA PRO A 651 66.02 -30.20 11.72
C PRO A 651 66.06 -29.45 10.38
N PRO A 652 65.68 -28.15 10.35
CA PRO A 652 65.86 -27.30 9.18
C PRO A 652 67.29 -27.38 8.62
N GLN A 653 67.42 -27.46 7.30
CA GLN A 653 68.72 -27.49 6.58
C GLN A 653 69.73 -28.55 7.10
N SER A 654 69.22 -29.68 7.62
CA SER A 654 70.02 -30.78 8.18
C SER A 654 69.80 -32.08 7.41
N ASP A 655 70.66 -33.08 7.63
CA ASP A 655 70.52 -34.43 7.08
C ASP A 655 70.40 -35.48 8.18
N THR A 656 70.02 -36.70 7.80
CA THR A 656 70.10 -37.88 8.66
C THR A 656 70.49 -39.10 7.85
N LYS A 657 71.45 -39.87 8.37
CA LYS A 657 71.93 -41.09 7.75
C LYS A 657 70.96 -42.24 8.00
N ILE A 658 70.45 -42.82 6.92
CA ILE A 658 69.55 -43.96 6.91
C ILE A 658 70.34 -45.24 6.61
N TYR A 659 70.13 -46.27 7.41
CA TYR A 659 70.66 -47.61 7.23
C TYR A 659 69.52 -48.51 6.76
N VAL A 660 69.72 -49.22 5.64
CA VAL A 660 68.78 -50.22 5.12
C VAL A 660 69.47 -51.57 5.16
N ASP A 661 69.00 -52.41 6.08
CA ASP A 661 69.39 -53.80 6.20
C ASP A 661 68.48 -54.66 5.30
N PHE A 662 69.07 -55.57 4.53
CA PHE A 662 68.36 -56.53 3.70
C PHE A 662 68.83 -57.96 3.98
N ILE A 663 67.87 -58.87 4.16
CA ILE A 663 68.07 -60.30 4.39
C ILE A 663 67.13 -61.06 3.43
N PRO A 664 67.64 -61.63 2.32
CA PRO A 664 66.80 -62.36 1.37
C PRO A 664 66.30 -63.68 1.97
N LYS A 665 64.96 -63.86 1.99
CA LYS A 665 64.25 -65.06 2.47
C LYS A 665 63.62 -65.89 1.33
N SER A 666 63.79 -65.47 0.07
CA SER A 666 63.58 -66.30 -1.12
C SER A 666 64.68 -66.06 -2.16
N ILE A 667 64.88 -67.00 -3.08
CA ILE A 667 65.83 -66.86 -4.19
C ILE A 667 65.10 -66.21 -5.36
N GLN A 668 65.11 -64.88 -5.40
CA GLN A 668 64.43 -64.07 -6.41
C GLN A 668 65.22 -62.77 -6.70
N LYS A 669 64.86 -62.07 -7.79
CA LYS A 669 65.27 -60.67 -7.97
C LYS A 669 64.34 -59.78 -7.15
N TYR A 670 64.91 -58.89 -6.35
CA TYR A 670 64.17 -57.86 -5.62
C TYR A 670 64.25 -56.53 -6.36
N ASP A 671 63.12 -55.83 -6.45
CA ASP A 671 62.97 -54.52 -7.07
C ASP A 671 61.81 -53.82 -6.35
N THR A 672 62.13 -53.01 -5.35
CA THR A 672 61.17 -52.49 -4.34
C THR A 672 61.47 -51.04 -4.00
N PHE A 673 60.43 -50.25 -3.75
CA PHE A 673 60.56 -48.83 -3.43
C PHE A 673 60.75 -48.59 -1.92
N LEU A 674 61.59 -47.61 -1.60
CA LEU A 674 61.70 -47.02 -0.27
C LEU A 674 60.80 -45.77 -0.26
N HIS A 675 59.70 -45.84 0.46
CA HIS A 675 58.75 -44.75 0.61
C HIS A 675 59.15 -43.83 1.76
N VAL A 676 58.88 -42.54 1.59
CA VAL A 676 59.03 -41.51 2.62
C VAL A 676 57.65 -40.92 2.89
N ASP A 677 57.06 -41.33 4.02
CA ASP A 677 55.95 -40.59 4.59
C ASP A 677 56.55 -39.37 5.30
N ILE A 678 56.05 -38.16 5.02
CA ILE A 678 56.29 -36.99 5.88
C ILE A 678 55.04 -36.86 6.75
N ASP A 679 55.20 -36.93 8.06
CA ASP A 679 54.11 -36.71 9.02
C ASP A 679 53.83 -35.18 9.14
N ALA A 680 53.50 -34.53 8.01
CA ALA A 680 53.28 -33.09 7.86
C ALA A 680 51.92 -32.65 8.45
N LEU A 681 51.72 -33.01 9.72
CA LEU A 681 50.44 -33.41 10.31
C LEU A 681 49.81 -34.62 9.58
N ASP A 682 49.14 -35.48 10.34
CA ASP A 682 47.97 -36.15 9.78
C ASP A 682 46.99 -35.03 9.38
N ILE A 683 46.76 -34.81 8.08
CA ILE A 683 45.53 -34.16 7.65
C ILE A 683 44.41 -35.12 8.02
N LEU A 684 43.94 -35.00 9.25
CA LEU A 684 42.85 -35.76 9.82
C LEU A 684 41.54 -35.26 9.21
N PHE A 685 41.38 -35.51 7.92
CA PHE A 685 40.07 -35.50 7.29
C PHE A 685 39.26 -36.64 7.91
N LYS A 686 38.59 -36.30 9.01
CA LYS A 686 37.42 -37.02 9.52
C LYS A 686 36.22 -36.56 8.70
N PRO A 687 35.81 -37.31 7.65
CA PRO A 687 34.37 -37.49 7.53
C PRO A 687 33.90 -38.14 8.84
N LYS A 688 32.72 -37.78 9.34
CA LYS A 688 32.21 -38.46 10.53
C LYS A 688 31.88 -39.91 10.15
N SER A 689 32.55 -40.86 10.84
CA SER A 689 32.37 -42.32 10.77
C SER A 689 33.27 -43.07 9.76
N THR A 690 34.40 -43.57 10.25
CA THR A 690 34.98 -44.83 9.76
C THR A 690 34.19 -46.01 10.33
N GLN A 691 33.41 -46.73 9.51
CA GLN A 691 33.09 -48.17 9.62
C GLN A 691 32.22 -48.60 8.43
N GLY A 692 32.64 -49.65 7.71
CA GLY A 692 31.84 -50.40 6.73
C GLY A 692 31.38 -49.64 5.46
N PRO A 693 30.70 -50.32 4.53
CA PRO A 693 29.86 -49.65 3.55
C PRO A 693 28.76 -48.88 4.28
N GLN A 694 28.69 -47.57 4.08
CA GLN A 694 27.67 -46.73 4.71
C GLN A 694 26.55 -46.46 3.72
N ARG A 695 25.35 -46.87 4.13
CA ARG A 695 24.07 -46.52 3.51
C ARG A 695 23.85 -45.02 3.67
N TYR A 696 24.10 -44.25 2.62
CA TYR A 696 23.82 -42.81 2.64
C TYR A 696 22.34 -42.57 2.37
N GLU A 697 21.63 -42.05 3.38
CA GLU A 697 20.27 -41.52 3.22
C GLU A 697 20.32 -40.03 2.88
N ALA A 698 20.23 -39.72 1.58
CA ALA A 698 20.14 -38.35 1.09
C ALA A 698 18.67 -37.92 1.02
N ALA A 699 18.32 -36.87 1.75
CA ALA A 699 16.97 -36.30 1.78
C ALA A 699 16.84 -35.18 0.72
N LEU A 700 16.41 -35.54 -0.49
CA LEU A 700 16.12 -34.55 -1.53
C LEU A 700 14.81 -33.84 -1.20
N ARG A 701 14.90 -32.63 -0.63
CA ARG A 701 13.75 -31.79 -0.27
C ARG A 701 13.29 -30.99 -1.49
N LEU A 702 12.21 -31.44 -2.12
CA LEU A 702 11.57 -30.77 -3.24
C LEU A 702 10.53 -29.77 -2.71
N VAL A 703 10.92 -28.50 -2.65
CA VAL A 703 10.02 -27.39 -2.30
C VAL A 703 9.46 -26.79 -3.58
N VAL A 704 8.14 -26.92 -3.77
CA VAL A 704 7.44 -26.22 -4.85
C VAL A 704 7.19 -24.78 -4.43
N VAL A 705 7.87 -23.84 -5.09
CA VAL A 705 7.63 -22.39 -4.90
C VAL A 705 6.15 -22.08 -5.12
N ASP A 706 5.59 -21.20 -4.31
CA ASP A 706 4.17 -20.84 -4.23
C ASP A 706 3.18 -21.95 -3.81
N ASN A 707 3.65 -23.15 -3.43
CA ASN A 707 2.80 -24.20 -2.82
C ASN A 707 3.20 -24.54 -1.37
N GLN A 708 2.70 -23.73 -0.44
CA GLN A 708 2.97 -23.79 1.01
C GLN A 708 2.52 -25.07 1.76
N TYR A 709 1.96 -26.08 1.07
CA TYR A 709 1.50 -27.34 1.68
C TYR A 709 2.17 -28.61 1.11
N ALA A 710 3.11 -28.48 0.16
CA ALA A 710 3.68 -29.61 -0.58
C ALA A 710 5.20 -29.81 -0.34
N ASP A 711 5.64 -29.77 0.92
CA ASP A 711 7.03 -30.03 1.30
C ASP A 711 7.35 -31.54 1.21
N THR A 712 7.91 -31.96 0.06
CA THR A 712 8.09 -33.38 -0.26
C THR A 712 9.55 -33.79 -0.13
N ILE A 713 9.84 -34.67 0.83
CA ILE A 713 11.19 -35.20 1.08
C ILE A 713 11.30 -36.58 0.43
N VAL A 714 12.13 -36.71 -0.60
CA VAL A 714 12.46 -38.00 -1.22
C VAL A 714 13.75 -38.52 -0.58
N GLN A 715 13.67 -39.65 0.12
CA GLN A 715 14.85 -40.35 0.63
C GLN A 715 15.46 -41.20 -0.48
N LEU A 716 16.66 -40.82 -0.93
CA LEU A 716 17.52 -41.61 -1.80
C LEU A 716 18.49 -42.43 -0.95
N ILE A 717 18.69 -43.69 -1.32
CA ILE A 717 19.43 -44.67 -0.52
C ILE A 717 20.39 -45.42 -1.44
N GLY A 718 21.69 -45.33 -1.18
CA GLY A 718 22.73 -45.98 -1.98
C GLY A 718 23.99 -46.33 -1.17
N GLU A 719 24.80 -47.22 -1.75
CA GLU A 719 26.07 -47.70 -1.22
C GLU A 719 27.10 -47.70 -2.38
N SER A 720 28.14 -46.87 -2.29
CA SER A 720 29.23 -46.77 -3.29
C SER A 720 30.56 -46.42 -2.61
N TYR A 721 31.67 -46.51 -3.36
CA TYR A 721 33.01 -46.15 -2.91
C TYR A 721 33.58 -45.06 -3.82
N THR A 722 33.51 -43.80 -3.36
CA THR A 722 34.22 -42.64 -3.93
C THR A 722 34.06 -42.45 -5.45
N ASP A 723 32.81 -42.30 -5.89
CA ASP A 723 32.42 -41.88 -7.24
C ASP A 723 31.69 -40.52 -7.16
N ASP A 724 31.81 -39.68 -8.21
CA ASP A 724 31.02 -38.45 -8.32
C ASP A 724 29.66 -38.74 -9.00
N ILE A 725 28.57 -38.38 -8.31
CA ILE A 725 27.19 -38.57 -8.78
C ILE A 725 26.66 -37.26 -9.35
N THR A 726 26.34 -37.25 -10.65
CA THR A 726 25.74 -36.12 -11.37
C THR A 726 24.23 -36.32 -11.59
N LEU A 727 23.53 -35.19 -11.75
CA LEU A 727 22.12 -35.15 -12.12
C LEU A 727 21.97 -34.57 -13.52
N ASP A 728 22.08 -35.44 -14.51
CA ASP A 728 22.05 -35.08 -15.93
C ASP A 728 20.61 -34.87 -16.44
N ASN A 729 20.47 -34.19 -17.58
CA ASN A 729 19.19 -33.93 -18.25
C ASN A 729 18.18 -33.09 -17.44
N ILE A 730 18.63 -32.22 -16.52
CA ILE A 730 17.80 -31.18 -15.89
C ILE A 730 17.52 -30.06 -16.92
N HIS A 731 16.61 -30.32 -17.86
CA HIS A 731 16.21 -29.38 -18.90
C HIS A 731 15.24 -28.31 -18.36
N GLY A 732 15.78 -27.28 -17.70
CA GLY A 732 15.01 -26.15 -17.18
C GLY A 732 15.80 -24.85 -16.93
N LEU A 733 17.08 -24.82 -17.35
CA LEU A 733 18.00 -23.70 -17.08
C LEU A 733 17.69 -22.47 -17.94
N VAL A 734 17.38 -21.35 -17.28
CA VAL A 734 17.25 -20.03 -17.92
C VAL A 734 18.57 -19.28 -17.76
N MET A 735 19.19 -18.92 -18.89
CA MET A 735 20.28 -17.94 -18.94
C MET A 735 19.70 -16.53 -18.82
N GLY A 736 20.39 -15.61 -18.15
CA GLY A 736 19.97 -14.20 -18.08
C GLY A 736 20.03 -13.52 -19.45
N ASP A 737 19.07 -12.63 -19.73
CA ASP A 737 18.92 -11.96 -21.03
C ASP A 737 20.12 -11.05 -21.41
N GLU A 738 20.68 -11.28 -22.58
CA GLU A 738 21.08 -10.22 -23.51
C GLU A 738 20.39 -10.43 -24.86
N THR A 739 20.08 -9.35 -25.57
CA THR A 739 19.04 -9.34 -26.62
C THR A 739 19.56 -9.00 -28.03
N LEU A 740 18.92 -9.59 -29.04
CA LEU A 740 18.90 -9.19 -30.46
C LEU A 740 20.19 -9.35 -31.30
N ALA A 741 20.23 -10.39 -32.14
CA ALA A 741 20.42 -10.25 -33.61
C ALA A 741 20.27 -11.60 -34.35
N ILE A 742 19.90 -11.56 -35.63
CA ILE A 742 20.01 -12.69 -36.57
C ILE A 742 20.66 -12.17 -37.85
N GLU A 743 21.79 -12.74 -38.27
CA GLU A 743 22.10 -12.99 -39.69
C GLU A 743 23.16 -14.10 -39.83
N SER A 744 23.50 -14.50 -41.06
CA SER A 744 24.07 -15.82 -41.35
C SER A 744 25.46 -15.80 -41.98
N GLY A 745 26.30 -16.81 -41.69
CA GLY A 745 27.43 -17.15 -42.57
C GLY A 745 28.65 -17.85 -41.97
N GLN A 746 28.77 -19.16 -42.24
CA GLN A 746 30.02 -19.94 -42.34
C GLN A 746 30.84 -20.23 -41.05
N GLN A 747 31.71 -21.23 -41.17
CA GLN A 747 32.34 -21.98 -40.07
C GLN A 747 33.80 -21.57 -39.86
N THR A 748 34.26 -21.58 -38.60
CA THR A 748 35.62 -22.05 -38.25
C THR A 748 35.54 -22.83 -36.93
N ILE A 749 36.42 -23.82 -36.74
CA ILE A 749 36.44 -24.67 -35.54
C ILE A 749 37.57 -24.19 -34.61
N VAL A 750 37.21 -23.89 -33.36
CA VAL A 750 38.09 -23.83 -32.19
C VAL A 750 37.27 -24.38 -31.01
N GLU A 751 37.84 -25.30 -30.24
CA GLU A 751 37.28 -25.73 -28.95
C GLU A 751 38.10 -25.05 -27.85
N GLU A 752 37.42 -24.36 -26.94
CA GLU A 752 37.97 -23.71 -25.74
C GLU A 752 36.98 -23.95 -24.58
N ASP A 753 37.50 -24.00 -23.35
CA ASP A 753 36.75 -24.47 -22.18
C ASP A 753 35.55 -23.58 -21.80
N ALA A 754 34.39 -24.21 -21.57
CA ALA A 754 33.20 -23.56 -21.05
C ALA A 754 33.08 -23.76 -19.52
N PRO A 755 32.84 -22.71 -18.72
CA PRO A 755 32.66 -22.85 -17.28
C PRO A 755 31.32 -23.50 -16.94
N VAL A 756 31.33 -24.47 -16.01
CA VAL A 756 30.12 -25.16 -15.55
C VAL A 756 29.22 -24.20 -14.76
N SER A 757 28.02 -23.93 -15.27
CA SER A 757 27.02 -23.09 -14.61
C SER A 757 26.16 -23.90 -13.64
N VAL A 758 26.24 -23.57 -12.35
CA VAL A 758 25.42 -24.19 -11.30
C VAL A 758 24.21 -23.30 -11.01
N SER A 759 23.01 -23.81 -11.28
CA SER A 759 21.73 -23.15 -11.01
C SER A 759 20.70 -24.17 -10.54
N ASN A 760 20.06 -23.90 -9.39
CA ASN A 760 19.43 -24.92 -8.55
C ASN A 760 17.90 -24.97 -8.68
N THR A 761 17.34 -24.57 -9.84
CA THR A 761 15.90 -24.36 -10.02
C THR A 761 15.37 -25.06 -11.26
N ILE A 762 14.30 -25.85 -11.10
CA ILE A 762 13.61 -26.56 -12.20
C ILE A 762 12.28 -25.86 -12.51
N ASN A 763 12.11 -25.40 -13.74
CA ASN A 763 10.88 -24.74 -14.19
C ASN A 763 9.94 -25.72 -14.92
N PHE A 764 8.72 -25.89 -14.42
CA PHE A 764 7.69 -26.76 -15.01
C PHE A 764 6.85 -26.08 -16.11
N GLY A 765 7.04 -24.76 -16.32
CA GLY A 765 6.23 -23.90 -17.17
C GLY A 765 4.81 -23.69 -16.60
N GLU A 766 3.93 -23.09 -17.40
CA GLU A 766 2.51 -22.97 -17.02
C GLU A 766 1.86 -24.36 -16.99
N VAL A 767 1.32 -24.76 -15.83
CA VAL A 767 0.58 -26.01 -15.62
C VAL A 767 -0.89 -25.68 -15.34
N HIS A 768 -1.81 -26.41 -15.97
CA HIS A 768 -3.25 -26.16 -15.83
C HIS A 768 -3.87 -27.09 -14.77
N LEU A 769 -4.94 -26.61 -14.12
CA LEU A 769 -5.61 -27.34 -13.04
C LEU A 769 -6.10 -28.72 -13.49
N ASN A 770 -5.76 -29.74 -12.70
CA ASN A 770 -6.00 -31.17 -12.92
C ASN A 770 -5.19 -31.86 -14.06
N GLU A 771 -4.19 -31.21 -14.67
CA GLU A 771 -3.23 -31.89 -15.56
C GLU A 771 -1.91 -32.22 -14.86
N THR A 772 -1.53 -33.50 -14.85
CA THR A 772 -0.28 -33.96 -14.26
C THR A 772 0.87 -33.89 -15.26
N ARG A 773 1.77 -32.91 -15.14
CA ARG A 773 3.06 -32.94 -15.86
C ARG A 773 4.07 -33.82 -15.13
N GLN A 774 4.93 -34.47 -15.92
CA GLN A 774 6.05 -35.29 -15.46
C GLN A 774 7.30 -34.87 -16.23
N ILE A 775 8.42 -34.74 -15.52
CA ILE A 775 9.75 -34.49 -16.07
C ILE A 775 10.65 -35.60 -15.52
N LEU A 776 11.46 -36.22 -16.39
CA LEU A 776 12.48 -37.17 -15.97
C LEU A 776 13.87 -36.52 -16.14
N PHE A 777 14.71 -36.67 -15.13
CA PHE A 777 16.15 -36.42 -15.19
C PHE A 777 16.89 -37.76 -15.02
N SER A 778 18.19 -37.76 -15.28
CA SER A 778 19.05 -38.94 -15.17
C SER A 778 19.97 -38.79 -13.96
N ILE A 779 20.24 -39.89 -13.25
CA ILE A 779 21.27 -39.93 -12.22
C ILE A 779 22.42 -40.77 -12.79
N THR A 780 23.57 -40.14 -12.98
CA THR A 780 24.74 -40.79 -13.57
C THR A 780 25.84 -40.90 -12.52
N ASN A 781 26.46 -42.07 -12.43
CA ASN A 781 27.59 -42.32 -11.54
C ASN A 781 28.85 -42.33 -12.41
N HIS A 782 29.73 -41.34 -12.26
CA HIS A 782 31.00 -41.28 -12.98
C HIS A 782 32.08 -42.03 -12.21
N HIS A 783 32.85 -42.86 -12.92
CA HIS A 783 33.59 -44.03 -12.41
C HIS A 783 34.97 -44.14 -13.08
#